data_AF-A0A1H6QCL0-F1
#
_entry.id   AF-A0A1H6QCL0-F1
#
_cell.length_a   1.000
_cell.length_b   1.000
_cell.length_c   1.000
_cell.angle_alpha   90.00
_cell.angle_beta   90.00
_cell.angle_gamma   90.00
#
_symmetry.space_group_name_H-M   'P 1'
#
loop_
_entity.id
_entity.type
_entity.pdbx_description
1 polymer ?
#
loop_
_entity_poly.entity_id
_entity_poly.type
_entity_poly.pdbx_seq_one_letter_code
_entity_poly.pdbx_strand_id
1 'polypeptide(L)'
;MSHTSSAPAATPESAVQPPVAKRVPTRREHHGDVFVDNYEWLRDKESAEVVAHLKAENSYQEAVTAHQEPLREAMFQEIKGRTQETDLSVPNRKDGWWYYNRSVEGKEYSIQCRVLARNTGDPVADWTPPAVEAGVDLPGEQVLLDGNIEAEGQPFFSVGGAAVTVDGNLYAYAVDNSGDERFTLRIKDLRTGELLPDIIEDIFYGVAFSPDGTRLFYTVVDDSWRPYQVKAHVLGTPVTEDEVLYQEDDVAMWLGFDLASDRRHLVLSIGCSEFSETRLLRFDDYEAGLSTVISRDHHVLYEAEPFILDGRETLLLTHNKDAINSMVSLVDPAELSKPLAEQHWRTVVGHSDDVRVNGAGVTSTHLVISVRKDTIERVQVLPLAGLGSADQGAPVEPAFAEELYTAGVSGSDYEAPVIRMGYTSYFTPSRVYDFVLPTADLPDGQLLLRKESPVLGGYSSTDYVATREWATADDGTRVPLSVLRHASVQQDGTAAGLVYGYGSYEVSMDPGFGVARLSLLDRGIVMVIAHIRGGGELGRHWYEDGKKLTKKNTFTDFIAATDWLAGSGWVAPSRIAAMGGSAGGLLMGAIANMAPEKYAAVVAQVPFVDALTTILDPELPLSALEWEEWGNPITDPEAYAYMKSYTPYENVGAVAYPKIAAVTSFNDTRVLYVEPAKWVQALRSVATGSEPIVMKIEMDGGHGGASGRYVQWRERAWDYAFVADSVGATELLPGAGLK
;
A
#
# COMPACT_ATOMS: atom_id res chain seq x y z
N MET A 1 -32.52 -30.06 63.02
CA MET A 1 -31.78 -28.78 62.97
C MET A 1 -30.76 -28.90 61.86
N SER A 2 -31.09 -28.40 60.67
CA SER A 2 -30.20 -28.42 59.51
C SER A 2 -29.37 -27.15 59.49
N HIS A 3 -28.04 -27.29 59.55
CA HIS A 3 -27.12 -26.18 59.33
C HIS A 3 -26.86 -26.05 57.83
N THR A 4 -27.42 -25.00 57.23
CA THR A 4 -27.04 -24.48 55.92
C THR A 4 -25.80 -23.60 56.09
N SER A 5 -24.70 -24.00 55.46
CA SER A 5 -23.48 -23.20 55.33
C SER A 5 -23.61 -22.33 54.07
N SER A 6 -23.72 -21.01 54.25
CA SER A 6 -23.67 -20.04 53.15
C SER A 6 -22.22 -19.88 52.67
N ALA A 7 -21.97 -20.10 51.39
CA ALA A 7 -20.73 -19.70 50.73
C ALA A 7 -20.62 -18.16 50.70
N PRO A 8 -19.42 -17.57 50.86
CA PRO A 8 -19.25 -16.13 50.76
C PRO A 8 -19.42 -15.68 49.32
N ALA A 9 -20.18 -14.60 49.13
CA ALA A 9 -20.35 -13.94 47.84
C ALA A 9 -18.98 -13.46 47.32
N ALA A 10 -18.67 -13.83 46.07
CA ALA A 10 -17.53 -13.28 45.36
C ALA A 10 -17.66 -11.75 45.27
N THR A 11 -16.59 -11.07 45.67
CA THR A 11 -16.46 -9.61 45.55
C THR A 11 -16.41 -9.26 44.06
N PRO A 12 -17.13 -8.24 43.57
CA PRO A 12 -17.03 -7.84 42.17
C PRO A 12 -15.60 -7.36 41.91
N GLU A 13 -14.93 -7.97 40.94
CA GLU A 13 -13.69 -7.47 40.34
C GLU A 13 -13.92 -6.01 39.95
N SER A 14 -13.10 -5.08 40.47
CA SER A 14 -13.26 -3.67 40.11
C SER A 14 -12.99 -3.51 38.62
N ALA A 15 -13.98 -3.06 37.85
CA ALA A 15 -13.83 -2.80 36.43
C ALA A 15 -12.62 -1.87 36.20
N VAL A 16 -11.68 -2.32 35.35
CA VAL A 16 -10.49 -1.55 34.99
C VAL A 16 -10.93 -0.23 34.38
N GLN A 17 -10.43 0.88 34.90
CA GLN A 17 -10.81 2.22 34.45
C GLN A 17 -9.89 2.68 33.31
N PRO A 18 -10.41 3.33 32.25
CA PRO A 18 -9.56 3.90 31.20
C PRO A 18 -8.69 5.04 31.75
N PRO A 19 -7.47 5.22 31.23
CA PRO A 19 -6.66 6.38 31.56
C PRO A 19 -7.36 7.65 31.04
N VAL A 20 -7.38 8.67 31.89
CA VAL A 20 -8.02 9.96 31.60
C VAL A 20 -6.93 10.99 31.35
N ALA A 21 -6.88 11.53 30.13
CA ALA A 21 -6.02 12.66 29.81
C ALA A 21 -6.53 13.93 30.49
N LYS A 22 -5.61 14.75 31.02
CA LYS A 22 -5.96 16.10 31.44
C LYS A 22 -6.46 16.92 30.24
N ARG A 23 -7.34 17.88 30.51
CA ARG A 23 -7.82 18.83 29.51
C ARG A 23 -7.02 20.13 29.62
N VAL A 24 -6.27 20.46 28.58
CA VAL A 24 -5.50 21.70 28.44
C VAL A 24 -6.05 22.46 27.24
N PRO A 25 -6.94 23.44 27.43
CA PRO A 25 -7.58 24.15 26.33
C PRO A 25 -6.56 24.88 25.45
N THR A 26 -6.46 24.47 24.20
CA THR A 26 -5.66 25.10 23.15
C THR A 26 -6.60 25.64 22.09
N ARG A 27 -6.45 26.91 21.73
CA ARG A 27 -7.33 27.57 20.77
C ARG A 27 -6.73 27.49 19.37
N ARG A 28 -7.44 26.85 18.44
CA ARG A 28 -7.21 26.92 16.99
C ARG A 28 -8.25 27.85 16.38
N GLU A 29 -7.84 28.79 15.52
CA GLU A 29 -8.75 29.76 14.88
C GLU A 29 -8.38 29.96 13.41
N HIS A 30 -9.31 29.62 12.51
CA HIS A 30 -9.18 29.81 11.07
C HIS A 30 -10.51 30.28 10.48
N HIS A 31 -10.48 31.18 9.51
CA HIS A 31 -11.68 31.74 8.85
C HIS A 31 -12.76 32.27 9.83
N GLY A 32 -12.34 32.73 11.02
CA GLY A 32 -13.23 33.20 12.09
C GLY A 32 -13.93 32.09 12.91
N ASP A 33 -13.66 30.83 12.61
CA ASP A 33 -14.13 29.67 13.36
C ASP A 33 -13.11 29.29 14.44
N VAL A 34 -13.59 29.09 15.67
CA VAL A 34 -12.76 28.79 16.83
C VAL A 34 -13.02 27.36 17.28
N PHE A 35 -11.98 26.54 17.27
CA PHE A 35 -11.97 25.19 17.83
C PHE A 35 -11.12 25.17 19.10
N VAL A 36 -11.66 24.59 20.18
CA VAL A 36 -10.93 24.43 21.46
C VAL A 36 -10.51 22.98 21.58
N ASP A 37 -9.24 22.74 21.34
CA ASP A 37 -8.62 21.44 21.48
C ASP A 37 -8.14 21.22 22.91
N ASN A 38 -8.73 20.27 23.62
CA ASN A 38 -8.37 19.98 25.01
C ASN A 38 -7.16 19.04 25.14
N TYR A 39 -6.72 18.41 24.05
CA TYR A 39 -5.77 17.30 24.07
C TYR A 39 -4.53 17.54 23.20
N GLU A 40 -4.37 18.73 22.64
CA GLU A 40 -3.20 19.11 21.82
C GLU A 40 -1.85 18.91 22.53
N TRP A 41 -1.83 18.97 23.87
CA TRP A 41 -0.64 18.67 24.66
C TRP A 41 -0.09 17.24 24.46
N LEU A 42 -0.89 16.31 23.93
CA LEU A 42 -0.46 14.95 23.58
C LEU A 42 0.51 14.90 22.40
N ARG A 43 0.66 15.99 21.63
CA ARG A 43 1.61 16.08 20.49
C ARG A 43 3.07 16.11 20.92
N ASP A 44 3.35 16.54 22.15
CA ASP A 44 4.71 16.67 22.66
C ASP A 44 5.36 15.29 22.86
N LYS A 45 5.99 14.78 21.81
CA LYS A 45 6.59 13.45 21.75
C LYS A 45 7.70 13.25 22.78
N GLU A 46 8.39 14.31 23.18
CA GLU A 46 9.46 14.31 24.18
C GLU A 46 8.95 14.36 25.63
N SER A 47 7.64 14.59 25.81
CA SER A 47 7.04 14.66 27.14
C SER A 47 6.95 13.29 27.81
N ALA A 48 7.63 13.14 28.94
CA ALA A 48 7.49 11.97 29.79
C ALA A 48 6.04 11.72 30.26
N GLU A 49 5.22 12.77 30.36
CA GLU A 49 3.80 12.65 30.70
C GLU A 49 2.99 12.02 29.55
N VAL A 50 3.30 12.39 28.30
CA VAL A 50 2.69 11.79 27.10
C VAL A 50 3.07 10.32 27.01
N VAL A 51 4.37 10.00 27.12
CA VAL A 51 4.84 8.60 27.11
C VAL A 51 4.19 7.77 28.21
N ALA A 52 4.04 8.33 29.42
CA ALA A 52 3.36 7.64 30.52
C ALA A 52 1.87 7.42 30.23
N HIS A 53 1.19 8.40 29.61
CA HIS A 53 -0.21 8.26 29.20
C HIS A 53 -0.39 7.16 28.15
N LEU A 54 0.44 7.14 27.11
CA LEU A 54 0.42 6.13 26.05
C LEU A 54 0.67 4.70 26.59
N LYS A 55 1.60 4.55 27.53
CA LYS A 55 1.82 3.26 28.22
C LYS A 55 0.61 2.85 29.06
N ALA A 56 -0.06 3.79 29.71
CA ALA A 56 -1.28 3.51 30.46
C ALA A 56 -2.45 3.11 29.54
N GLU A 57 -2.51 3.65 28.31
CA GLU A 57 -3.46 3.21 27.28
C GLU A 57 -3.23 1.75 26.90
N ASN A 58 -1.98 1.35 26.62
CA ASN A 58 -1.64 -0.06 26.37
C ASN A 58 -2.03 -0.96 27.55
N SER A 59 -1.71 -0.58 28.78
CA SER A 59 -2.10 -1.37 29.97
C SER A 59 -3.62 -1.51 30.11
N TYR A 60 -4.38 -0.46 29.79
CA TYR A 60 -5.84 -0.53 29.79
C TYR A 60 -6.38 -1.44 28.69
N GLN A 61 -5.88 -1.29 27.47
CA GLN A 61 -6.24 -2.15 26.34
C GLN A 61 -5.95 -3.62 26.65
N GLU A 62 -4.75 -3.93 27.13
CA GLU A 62 -4.36 -5.29 27.54
C GLU A 62 -5.34 -5.87 28.55
N ALA A 63 -5.68 -5.09 29.59
CA ALA A 63 -6.57 -5.56 30.65
C ALA A 63 -8.01 -5.78 30.17
N VAL A 64 -8.57 -4.87 29.35
CA VAL A 64 -9.94 -4.97 28.83
C VAL A 64 -10.10 -6.10 27.81
N THR A 65 -9.01 -6.48 27.16
CA THR A 65 -9.03 -7.48 26.09
C THR A 65 -8.28 -8.76 26.45
N ALA A 66 -7.92 -8.94 27.73
CA ALA A 66 -7.14 -10.07 28.22
C ALA A 66 -7.81 -11.43 27.93
N HIS A 67 -9.15 -11.48 27.93
CA HIS A 67 -9.90 -12.71 27.61
C HIS A 67 -9.75 -13.15 26.15
N GLN A 68 -9.30 -12.27 25.26
CA GLN A 68 -9.09 -12.56 23.85
C GLN A 68 -7.75 -13.27 23.59
N GLU A 69 -6.85 -13.36 24.57
CA GLU A 69 -5.51 -13.93 24.37
C GLU A 69 -5.51 -15.36 23.81
N PRO A 70 -6.36 -16.30 24.26
CA PRO A 70 -6.44 -17.62 23.64
C PRO A 70 -6.85 -17.58 22.16
N LEU A 71 -7.74 -16.63 21.80
CA LEU A 71 -8.18 -16.45 20.42
C LEU A 71 -7.07 -15.84 19.55
N ARG A 72 -6.33 -14.86 20.09
CA ARG A 72 -5.16 -14.27 19.41
C ARG A 72 -4.10 -15.31 19.13
N GLU A 73 -3.75 -16.11 20.12
CA GLU A 73 -2.75 -17.16 19.95
C GLU A 73 -3.23 -18.23 18.96
N ALA A 74 -4.51 -18.62 19.01
CA ALA A 74 -5.09 -19.53 18.02
C ALA A 74 -4.98 -18.96 16.60
N MET A 75 -5.37 -17.71 16.38
CA MET A 75 -5.25 -17.05 15.08
C MET A 75 -3.79 -16.89 14.61
N PHE A 76 -2.87 -16.58 15.52
CA PHE A 76 -1.44 -16.55 15.22
C PHE A 76 -0.92 -17.91 14.75
N GLN A 77 -1.24 -18.98 15.49
CA GLN A 77 -0.85 -20.35 15.13
C GLN A 77 -1.52 -20.81 13.83
N GLU A 78 -2.74 -20.38 13.56
CA GLU A 78 -3.45 -20.61 12.30
C GLU A 78 -2.77 -19.89 11.12
N ILE A 79 -2.34 -18.63 11.28
CA ILE A 79 -1.58 -17.90 10.25
C ILE A 79 -0.25 -18.60 9.99
N LYS A 80 0.49 -18.89 11.06
CA LYS A 80 1.78 -19.57 10.99
C LYS A 80 1.65 -20.95 10.35
N GLY A 81 0.71 -21.77 10.81
CA GLY A 81 0.49 -23.14 10.35
C GLY A 81 0.00 -23.26 8.90
N ARG A 82 -0.49 -22.17 8.30
CA ARG A 82 -0.83 -22.09 6.87
C ARG A 82 0.29 -21.50 6.01
N THR A 83 1.35 -20.94 6.62
CA THR A 83 2.41 -20.23 5.91
C THR A 83 3.65 -21.09 5.76
N GLN A 84 4.22 -21.15 4.55
CA GLN A 84 5.53 -21.75 4.34
C GLN A 84 6.63 -20.79 4.80
N GLU A 85 7.28 -21.11 5.92
CA GLU A 85 8.24 -20.21 6.56
C GLU A 85 9.64 -20.23 5.94
N THR A 86 10.05 -21.39 5.42
CA THR A 86 11.29 -21.52 4.63
C THR A 86 10.90 -21.58 3.17
N ASP A 87 11.23 -20.55 2.39
CA ASP A 87 10.79 -20.43 1.01
C ASP A 87 11.76 -19.59 0.16
N LEU A 88 11.66 -19.71 -1.17
CA LEU A 88 12.43 -18.96 -2.16
C LEU A 88 11.50 -18.30 -3.18
N SER A 89 11.74 -17.04 -3.53
CA SER A 89 11.05 -16.38 -4.64
C SER A 89 11.45 -16.99 -5.98
N VAL A 90 10.62 -16.80 -7.02
CA VAL A 90 11.01 -17.18 -8.39
C VAL A 90 12.15 -16.27 -8.86
N PRO A 91 13.31 -16.81 -9.26
CA PRO A 91 14.45 -15.96 -9.63
C PRO A 91 14.19 -15.11 -10.86
N ASN A 92 14.44 -13.81 -10.78
CA ASN A 92 14.28 -12.84 -11.86
C ASN A 92 15.63 -12.61 -12.55
N ARG A 93 15.66 -12.63 -13.88
CA ARG A 93 16.90 -12.44 -14.65
C ARG A 93 17.15 -10.97 -14.91
N LYS A 94 18.37 -10.53 -14.65
CA LYS A 94 18.83 -9.18 -14.98
C LYS A 94 20.36 -9.19 -15.16
N ASP A 95 20.86 -8.57 -16.23
CA ASP A 95 22.31 -8.34 -16.46
C ASP A 95 23.22 -9.57 -16.26
N GLY A 96 22.80 -10.74 -16.76
CA GLY A 96 23.61 -11.97 -16.66
C GLY A 96 23.52 -12.70 -15.32
N TRP A 97 22.62 -12.28 -14.42
CA TRP A 97 22.36 -12.92 -13.13
C TRP A 97 20.88 -13.26 -12.95
N TRP A 98 20.62 -14.22 -12.08
CA TRP A 98 19.29 -14.51 -11.53
C TRP A 98 19.26 -14.03 -10.09
N TYR A 99 18.38 -13.09 -9.78
CA TYR A 99 18.18 -12.52 -8.44
C TYR A 99 16.94 -13.13 -7.79
N TYR A 100 17.02 -13.45 -6.51
CA TYR A 100 15.91 -14.00 -5.74
C TYR A 100 16.07 -13.72 -4.27
N ASN A 101 14.97 -13.87 -3.54
CA ASN A 101 14.91 -13.74 -2.11
C ASN A 101 14.63 -15.10 -1.49
N ARG A 102 15.21 -15.36 -0.32
CA ARG A 102 14.87 -16.52 0.51
C ARG A 102 14.44 -16.10 1.91
N SER A 103 13.63 -16.94 2.52
CA SER A 103 13.21 -16.86 3.92
C SER A 103 13.56 -18.17 4.62
N VAL A 104 13.79 -18.10 5.93
CA VAL A 104 14.17 -19.25 6.75
C VAL A 104 13.24 -19.31 7.95
N GLU A 105 12.76 -20.49 8.30
CA GLU A 105 11.96 -20.70 9.52
C GLU A 105 12.67 -20.15 10.77
N GLY A 106 11.90 -19.51 11.65
CA GLY A 106 12.39 -18.86 12.86
C GLY A 106 13.14 -17.55 12.63
N LYS A 107 13.20 -17.04 11.39
CA LYS A 107 13.83 -15.76 11.04
C LYS A 107 12.80 -14.72 10.60
N GLU A 108 13.06 -13.46 10.92
CA GLU A 108 12.12 -12.34 10.71
C GLU A 108 12.25 -11.73 9.31
N TYR A 109 13.46 -11.77 8.73
CA TYR A 109 13.81 -10.98 7.55
C TYR A 109 14.29 -11.85 6.38
N SER A 110 14.13 -11.32 5.18
CA SER A 110 14.54 -11.99 3.94
C SER A 110 16.05 -11.88 3.69
N ILE A 111 16.57 -12.84 2.94
CA ILE A 111 17.95 -12.89 2.48
C ILE A 111 17.96 -12.72 0.96
N GLN A 112 18.59 -11.66 0.49
CA GLN A 112 18.72 -11.32 -0.93
C GLN A 112 19.89 -12.07 -1.54
N CYS A 113 19.64 -12.81 -2.61
CA CYS A 113 20.58 -13.75 -3.21
C CYS A 113 20.65 -13.57 -4.72
N ARG A 114 21.74 -14.06 -5.32
CA ARG A 114 21.84 -14.23 -6.78
C ARG A 114 22.63 -15.46 -7.18
N VAL A 115 22.38 -15.94 -8.40
CA VAL A 115 23.22 -16.95 -9.09
C VAL A 115 23.52 -16.51 -10.51
N LEU A 116 24.66 -16.93 -11.04
CA LEU A 116 25.08 -16.58 -12.40
C LEU A 116 24.11 -17.20 -13.42
N ALA A 117 23.60 -16.39 -14.35
CA ALA A 117 22.77 -16.88 -15.44
C ALA A 117 23.64 -17.55 -16.52
N ARG A 118 23.09 -18.57 -17.17
CA ARG A 118 23.72 -19.23 -18.32
C ARG A 118 23.14 -18.66 -19.61
N ASN A 119 24.00 -18.50 -20.62
CA ASN A 119 23.61 -18.19 -21.99
C ASN A 119 23.90 -19.42 -22.84
N THR A 120 22.87 -20.22 -23.08
CA THR A 120 22.91 -21.43 -23.90
C THR A 120 22.71 -21.14 -25.38
N GLY A 121 22.18 -19.96 -25.72
CA GLY A 121 21.87 -19.54 -27.09
C GLY A 121 20.45 -19.89 -27.54
N ASP A 122 19.67 -20.57 -26.69
CA ASP A 122 18.21 -20.70 -26.83
C ASP A 122 17.55 -19.59 -25.99
N PRO A 123 16.91 -18.59 -26.62
CA PRO A 123 16.34 -17.46 -25.89
C PRO A 123 15.33 -17.88 -24.81
N VAL A 124 14.43 -18.83 -25.09
CA VAL A 124 13.42 -19.21 -24.11
C VAL A 124 14.04 -19.99 -22.95
N ALA A 125 15.01 -20.87 -23.25
CA ALA A 125 15.74 -21.59 -22.21
C ALA A 125 16.59 -20.64 -21.34
N ASP A 126 17.23 -19.64 -21.94
CA ASP A 126 18.07 -18.67 -21.25
C ASP A 126 17.27 -17.76 -20.32
N TRP A 127 16.00 -17.50 -20.64
CA TRP A 127 15.06 -16.73 -19.81
C TRP A 127 14.13 -17.62 -18.95
N THR A 128 14.35 -18.94 -18.91
CA THR A 128 13.65 -19.82 -17.97
C THR A 128 14.37 -19.82 -16.62
N PRO A 129 13.69 -19.42 -15.52
CA PRO A 129 14.32 -19.37 -14.21
C PRO A 129 14.74 -20.76 -13.72
N PRO A 130 15.84 -20.87 -12.94
CA PRO A 130 16.19 -22.13 -12.30
C PRO A 130 15.07 -22.55 -11.35
N ALA A 131 14.81 -23.86 -11.29
CA ALA A 131 13.83 -24.42 -10.36
C ALA A 131 14.29 -24.18 -8.92
N VAL A 132 13.38 -23.72 -8.07
CA VAL A 132 13.62 -23.49 -6.64
C VAL A 132 12.89 -24.53 -5.81
N GLU A 133 13.55 -25.00 -4.76
CA GLU A 133 12.98 -25.89 -3.75
C GLU A 133 13.23 -25.28 -2.37
N ALA A 134 12.20 -25.24 -1.54
CA ALA A 134 12.27 -24.67 -0.20
C ALA A 134 13.39 -25.31 0.63
N GLY A 135 14.29 -24.49 1.16
CA GLY A 135 15.43 -24.92 1.98
C GLY A 135 16.61 -25.50 1.20
N VAL A 136 16.58 -25.45 -0.14
CA VAL A 136 17.68 -25.86 -1.01
C VAL A 136 18.28 -24.64 -1.70
N ASP A 137 19.52 -24.30 -1.34
CA ASP A 137 20.26 -23.21 -1.98
C ASP A 137 20.55 -23.55 -3.45
N LEU A 138 20.52 -22.53 -4.32
CA LEU A 138 20.88 -22.73 -5.72
C LEU A 138 22.40 -22.91 -5.86
N PRO A 139 22.89 -23.81 -6.74
CA PRO A 139 24.31 -24.00 -6.96
C PRO A 139 25.03 -22.72 -7.38
N GLY A 140 26.03 -22.30 -6.61
CA GLY A 140 26.77 -21.06 -6.85
C GLY A 140 26.09 -19.80 -6.33
N GLU A 141 25.16 -19.92 -5.38
CA GLU A 141 24.53 -18.79 -4.69
C GLU A 141 25.57 -17.80 -4.13
N GLN A 142 25.29 -16.52 -4.35
CA GLN A 142 25.94 -15.40 -3.68
C GLN A 142 24.89 -14.63 -2.87
N VAL A 143 25.13 -14.49 -1.56
CA VAL A 143 24.30 -13.64 -0.70
C VAL A 143 24.71 -12.19 -0.87
N LEU A 144 23.76 -11.35 -1.29
CA LEU A 144 23.92 -9.91 -1.40
C LEU A 144 23.78 -9.27 -0.02
N LEU A 145 22.64 -9.54 0.63
CA LEU A 145 22.24 -8.98 1.92
C LEU A 145 21.46 -10.01 2.73
N ASP A 146 21.88 -10.26 3.97
CA ASP A 146 21.09 -11.03 4.94
C ASP A 146 20.46 -10.06 5.95
N GLY A 147 19.16 -9.78 5.80
CA GLY A 147 18.46 -8.87 6.68
C GLY A 147 18.45 -9.31 8.14
N ASN A 148 18.65 -10.61 8.43
CA ASN A 148 18.70 -11.11 9.81
C ASN A 148 20.02 -10.78 10.50
N ILE A 149 21.11 -10.69 9.73
CA ILE A 149 22.41 -10.25 10.24
C ILE A 149 22.40 -8.74 10.43
N GLU A 150 21.89 -7.99 9.44
CA GLU A 150 21.81 -6.53 9.53
C GLU A 150 20.90 -6.05 10.66
N ALA A 151 19.80 -6.77 10.93
CA ALA A 151 18.87 -6.45 12.01
C ALA A 151 19.34 -6.88 13.42
N GLU A 152 20.48 -7.59 13.55
CA GLU A 152 20.89 -8.14 14.84
C GLU A 152 21.13 -7.03 15.88
N GLY A 153 20.37 -7.06 16.98
CA GLY A 153 20.46 -6.08 18.06
C GLY A 153 19.77 -4.75 17.77
N GLN A 154 19.11 -4.59 16.63
CA GLN A 154 18.35 -3.39 16.27
C GLN A 154 16.88 -3.53 16.71
N PRO A 155 16.23 -2.45 17.20
CA PRO A 155 14.82 -2.48 17.57
C PRO A 155 13.88 -2.53 16.34
N PHE A 156 14.36 -2.05 15.19
CA PHE A 156 13.67 -2.04 13.92
C PHE A 156 14.67 -2.33 12.81
N PHE A 157 14.20 -2.87 11.68
CA PHE A 157 15.02 -3.01 10.47
C PHE A 157 14.15 -2.97 9.22
N SER A 158 14.55 -2.14 8.26
CA SER A 158 14.00 -2.13 6.90
C SER A 158 15.06 -1.77 5.86
N VAL A 159 14.80 -2.15 4.60
CA VAL A 159 15.63 -1.80 3.44
C VAL A 159 14.85 -0.83 2.57
N GLY A 160 15.38 0.39 2.37
CA GLY A 160 14.72 1.46 1.61
C GLY A 160 15.09 1.52 0.13
N GLY A 161 16.14 0.83 -0.28
CA GLY A 161 16.56 0.80 -1.68
C GLY A 161 17.74 -0.13 -1.87
N ALA A 162 17.82 -0.73 -3.07
CA ALA A 162 18.97 -1.53 -3.45
C ALA A 162 19.18 -1.51 -4.97
N ALA A 163 20.44 -1.52 -5.40
CA ALA A 163 20.81 -1.52 -6.81
C ALA A 163 22.10 -2.32 -7.03
N VAL A 164 22.25 -2.87 -8.25
CA VAL A 164 23.46 -3.56 -8.70
C VAL A 164 23.93 -2.89 -9.98
N THR A 165 25.25 -2.71 -10.14
CA THR A 165 25.82 -2.20 -11.40
C THR A 165 25.60 -3.18 -12.55
N VAL A 166 25.59 -2.68 -13.79
CA VAL A 166 25.35 -3.50 -15.00
C VAL A 166 26.37 -4.63 -15.14
N ASP A 167 27.62 -4.39 -14.73
CA ASP A 167 28.68 -5.42 -14.72
C ASP A 167 28.55 -6.45 -13.58
N GLY A 168 27.60 -6.24 -12.66
CA GLY A 168 27.34 -7.12 -11.53
C GLY A 168 28.37 -7.06 -10.41
N ASN A 169 29.25 -6.06 -10.38
CA ASN A 169 30.36 -6.01 -9.43
C ASN A 169 30.05 -5.26 -8.13
N LEU A 170 29.18 -4.25 -8.14
CA LEU A 170 28.85 -3.45 -6.95
C LEU A 170 27.38 -3.60 -6.59
N TYR A 171 27.10 -3.65 -5.29
CA TYR A 171 25.75 -3.65 -4.71
C TYR A 171 25.60 -2.50 -3.74
N ALA A 172 24.68 -1.59 -4.03
CA ALA A 172 24.29 -0.51 -3.14
C ALA A 172 23.02 -0.92 -2.39
N TYR A 173 22.95 -0.65 -1.08
CA TYR A 173 21.76 -0.93 -0.26
C TYR A 173 21.61 0.10 0.86
N ALA A 174 20.36 0.48 1.14
CA ALA A 174 20.01 1.50 2.13
C ALA A 174 19.17 0.89 3.26
N VAL A 175 19.58 1.09 4.52
CA VAL A 175 18.93 0.48 5.71
C VAL A 175 18.45 1.53 6.72
N ASP A 176 17.29 1.26 7.33
CA ASP A 176 16.70 2.04 8.44
C ASP A 176 16.54 1.11 9.65
N ASN A 177 17.03 1.56 10.81
CA ASN A 177 17.01 0.82 12.07
C ASN A 177 16.09 1.44 13.15
N SER A 178 15.31 2.46 12.79
CA SER A 178 14.48 3.26 13.71
C SER A 178 13.02 3.39 13.28
N GLY A 179 12.71 3.15 12.01
CA GLY A 179 11.34 3.20 11.47
C GLY A 179 10.88 4.61 11.08
N ASP A 180 11.80 5.58 11.00
CA ASP A 180 11.54 6.97 10.62
C ASP A 180 11.66 7.23 9.11
N GLU A 181 11.87 6.17 8.32
CA GLU A 181 12.04 6.20 6.85
C GLU A 181 13.27 7.02 6.38
N ARG A 182 14.31 7.13 7.23
CA ARG A 182 15.64 7.63 6.84
C ARG A 182 16.65 6.51 6.78
N PHE A 183 17.36 6.42 5.66
CA PHE A 183 18.22 5.28 5.37
C PHE A 183 19.70 5.67 5.34
N THR A 184 20.54 4.76 5.82
CA THR A 184 21.99 4.79 5.57
C THR A 184 22.32 3.89 4.40
N LEU A 185 22.82 4.49 3.31
CA LEU A 185 23.26 3.81 2.10
C LEU A 185 24.73 3.39 2.20
N ARG A 186 24.99 2.13 1.84
CA ARG A 186 26.33 1.53 1.77
C ARG A 186 26.53 0.82 0.44
N ILE A 187 27.78 0.70 0.00
CA ILE A 187 28.15 -0.05 -1.20
C ILE A 187 29.05 -1.23 -0.85
N LYS A 188 28.74 -2.40 -1.40
CA LYS A 188 29.48 -3.63 -1.26
C LYS A 188 30.11 -4.02 -2.59
N ASP A 189 31.40 -4.29 -2.61
CA ASP A 189 32.06 -4.95 -3.74
C ASP A 189 31.74 -6.45 -3.69
N LEU A 190 30.98 -6.94 -4.66
CA LEU A 190 30.53 -8.33 -4.71
C LEU A 190 31.63 -9.31 -5.12
N ARG A 191 32.80 -8.82 -5.55
CA ARG A 191 33.96 -9.64 -5.90
C ARG A 191 34.77 -10.01 -4.65
N THR A 192 34.86 -9.09 -3.69
CA THR A 192 35.62 -9.26 -2.44
C THR A 192 34.72 -9.55 -1.24
N GLY A 193 33.46 -9.09 -1.29
CA GLY A 193 32.51 -9.09 -0.18
C GLY A 193 32.69 -7.92 0.78
N GLU A 194 33.65 -7.02 0.53
CA GLU A 194 33.97 -5.89 1.40
C GLU A 194 33.09 -4.67 1.08
N LEU A 195 32.83 -3.85 2.10
CA LEU A 195 32.18 -2.55 1.91
C LEU A 195 33.19 -1.54 1.36
N LEU A 196 32.76 -0.72 0.41
CA LEU A 196 33.50 0.47 0.00
C LEU A 196 33.46 1.53 1.13
N PRO A 197 34.39 2.51 1.14
CA PRO A 197 34.42 3.57 2.15
C PRO A 197 33.21 4.52 2.09
N ASP A 198 32.52 4.55 0.95
CA ASP A 198 31.38 5.42 0.67
C ASP A 198 30.18 5.05 1.55
N ILE A 199 29.72 6.02 2.36
CA ILE A 199 28.56 5.92 3.24
C ILE A 199 27.77 7.21 3.08
N ILE A 200 26.49 7.11 2.72
CA ILE A 200 25.60 8.26 2.54
C ILE A 200 24.46 8.11 3.55
N GLU A 201 24.40 9.03 4.51
CA GLU A 201 23.39 9.07 5.57
C GLU A 201 22.20 9.95 5.15
N ASP A 202 21.07 9.82 5.86
CA ASP A 202 19.87 10.64 5.69
C ASP A 202 19.30 10.65 4.25
N ILE A 203 19.35 9.50 3.56
CA ILE A 203 18.67 9.35 2.27
C ILE A 203 17.24 8.86 2.44
N PHE A 204 16.43 9.05 1.41
CA PHE A 204 15.07 8.50 1.31
C PHE A 204 15.07 7.24 0.43
N TYR A 205 13.88 6.70 0.14
CA TYR A 205 13.70 5.57 -0.75
C TYR A 205 14.21 5.84 -2.18
N GLY A 206 14.78 4.81 -2.79
CA GLY A 206 15.22 4.85 -4.19
C GLY A 206 16.73 5.01 -4.32
N VAL A 207 17.36 4.05 -5.01
CA VAL A 207 18.80 4.02 -5.30
C VAL A 207 18.99 3.48 -6.70
N ALA A 208 19.78 4.15 -7.54
CA ALA A 208 20.17 3.62 -8.85
C ALA A 208 21.62 3.96 -9.19
N PHE A 209 22.30 3.05 -9.89
CA PHE A 209 23.59 3.35 -10.50
C PHE A 209 23.40 3.98 -11.88
N SER A 210 24.34 4.83 -12.29
CA SER A 210 24.53 5.15 -13.70
C SER A 210 24.89 3.88 -14.50
N PRO A 211 24.60 3.81 -15.81
CA PRO A 211 24.87 2.61 -16.61
C PRO A 211 26.35 2.18 -16.63
N ASP A 212 27.27 3.13 -16.49
CA ASP A 212 28.71 2.89 -16.40
C ASP A 212 29.19 2.49 -15.00
N GLY A 213 28.30 2.53 -14.00
CA GLY A 213 28.59 2.19 -12.60
C GLY A 213 29.46 3.18 -11.86
N THR A 214 29.70 4.39 -12.40
CA THR A 214 30.58 5.39 -11.76
C THR A 214 29.85 6.32 -10.79
N ARG A 215 28.52 6.42 -10.90
CA ARG A 215 27.67 7.30 -10.09
C ARG A 215 26.51 6.56 -9.46
N LEU A 216 26.06 7.06 -8.33
CA LEU A 216 24.83 6.67 -7.64
C LEU A 216 23.86 7.85 -7.56
N PHE A 217 22.59 7.58 -7.82
CA PHE A 217 21.49 8.51 -7.64
C PHE A 217 20.68 8.12 -6.42
N TYR A 218 20.31 9.11 -5.61
CA TYR A 218 19.51 8.94 -4.40
C TYR A 218 18.68 10.20 -4.13
N THR A 219 17.66 10.05 -3.30
CA THR A 219 16.74 11.11 -2.88
C THR A 219 17.01 11.55 -1.44
N VAL A 220 16.68 12.80 -1.13
CA VAL A 220 16.72 13.35 0.23
C VAL A 220 15.39 14.05 0.51
N VAL A 221 14.92 13.96 1.75
CA VAL A 221 13.71 14.64 2.23
C VAL A 221 14.01 16.01 2.84
N ASP A 222 13.03 16.90 2.80
CA ASP A 222 13.05 18.16 3.56
C ASP A 222 12.58 17.93 5.03
N ASP A 223 12.42 19.03 5.78
CA ASP A 223 12.02 18.99 7.19
C ASP A 223 10.60 18.43 7.40
N SER A 224 9.76 18.38 6.36
CA SER A 224 8.43 17.76 6.37
C SER A 224 8.44 16.35 5.78
N TRP A 225 9.60 15.67 5.72
CA TRP A 225 9.70 14.29 5.21
C TRP A 225 9.29 14.12 3.74
N ARG A 226 9.19 15.22 2.97
CA ARG A 226 8.86 15.15 1.55
C ARG A 226 10.14 15.00 0.74
N PRO A 227 10.24 14.02 -0.17
CA PRO A 227 11.39 13.94 -1.06
C PRO A 227 11.41 15.16 -1.97
N TYR A 228 12.49 15.93 -1.87
CA TYR A 228 12.61 17.23 -2.54
C TYR A 228 13.91 17.41 -3.31
N GLN A 229 14.92 16.57 -3.07
CA GLN A 229 16.17 16.59 -3.83
C GLN A 229 16.46 15.22 -4.43
N VAL A 230 16.93 15.23 -5.69
CA VAL A 230 17.68 14.10 -6.28
C VAL A 230 19.14 14.51 -6.37
N LYS A 231 20.01 13.68 -5.80
CA LYS A 231 21.46 13.90 -5.77
C LYS A 231 22.20 12.82 -6.55
N ALA A 232 23.40 13.16 -7.02
CA ALA A 232 24.34 12.25 -7.65
C ALA A 232 25.65 12.19 -6.86
N HIS A 233 26.00 10.99 -6.43
CA HIS A 233 27.27 10.68 -5.77
C HIS A 233 28.24 10.05 -6.76
N VAL A 234 29.47 10.57 -6.86
CA VAL A 234 30.56 9.95 -7.62
C VAL A 234 31.34 9.04 -6.69
N LEU A 235 31.43 7.75 -7.03
CA LEU A 235 32.08 6.76 -6.16
C LEU A 235 33.53 7.15 -5.83
N GLY A 236 33.89 7.06 -4.55
CA GLY A 236 35.21 7.36 -4.01
C GLY A 236 35.44 8.84 -3.69
N THR A 237 34.43 9.71 -3.87
CA THR A 237 34.50 11.13 -3.52
C THR A 237 33.81 11.41 -2.18
N PRO A 238 34.14 12.51 -1.47
CA PRO A 238 33.41 12.88 -0.26
C PRO A 238 31.95 13.20 -0.56
N VAL A 239 31.00 12.70 0.24
CA VAL A 239 29.54 12.97 0.09
C VAL A 239 29.22 14.46 0.13
N THR A 240 30.05 15.29 0.77
CA THR A 240 29.91 16.76 0.76
C THR A 240 30.13 17.40 -0.61
N GLU A 241 30.68 16.65 -1.58
CA GLU A 241 30.88 17.07 -2.96
C GLU A 241 29.77 16.56 -3.89
N ASP A 242 28.76 15.84 -3.36
CA ASP A 242 27.65 15.31 -4.16
C ASP A 242 26.86 16.42 -4.85
N GLU A 243 26.52 16.17 -6.11
CA GLU A 243 25.79 17.11 -6.94
C GLU A 243 24.28 17.04 -6.65
N VAL A 244 23.64 18.18 -6.42
CA VAL A 244 22.18 18.29 -6.44
C VAL A 244 21.73 18.41 -7.90
N LEU A 245 21.21 17.32 -8.47
CA LEU A 245 20.72 17.32 -9.85
C LEU A 245 19.45 18.13 -10.00
N TYR A 246 18.55 18.03 -9.02
CA TYR A 246 17.31 18.76 -8.98
C TYR A 246 16.82 18.96 -7.56
N GLN A 247 16.16 20.10 -7.32
CA GLN A 247 15.48 20.44 -6.10
C GLN A 247 14.06 20.93 -6.43
N GLU A 248 13.07 20.39 -5.72
CA GLU A 248 11.67 20.78 -5.81
C GLU A 248 11.26 21.62 -4.59
N ASP A 249 11.08 22.92 -4.81
CA ASP A 249 10.75 23.88 -3.75
C ASP A 249 9.24 23.99 -3.47
N ASP A 250 8.39 23.48 -4.37
CA ASP A 250 6.95 23.44 -4.11
C ASP A 250 6.62 22.29 -3.14
N VAL A 251 6.20 22.65 -1.94
CA VAL A 251 5.84 21.71 -0.86
C VAL A 251 4.65 20.81 -1.20
N ALA A 252 3.87 21.16 -2.23
CA ALA A 252 2.76 20.34 -2.73
C ALA A 252 3.19 19.32 -3.81
N MET A 253 4.49 19.19 -4.09
CA MET A 253 5.02 18.31 -5.14
C MET A 253 5.92 17.22 -4.58
N TRP A 254 5.64 15.98 -4.97
CA TRP A 254 6.46 14.81 -4.66
C TRP A 254 7.52 14.61 -5.75
N LEU A 255 8.80 14.49 -5.37
CA LEU A 255 9.90 14.21 -6.28
C LEU A 255 10.35 12.74 -6.17
N GLY A 256 10.53 12.10 -7.31
CA GLY A 256 11.15 10.78 -7.43
C GLY A 256 12.01 10.69 -8.68
N PHE A 257 12.72 9.56 -8.83
CA PHE A 257 13.45 9.24 -10.05
C PHE A 257 13.43 7.74 -10.34
N ASP A 258 13.59 7.42 -11.62
CA ASP A 258 13.80 6.06 -12.13
C ASP A 258 14.80 6.08 -13.29
N LEU A 259 15.24 4.89 -13.70
CA LEU A 259 15.93 4.70 -14.98
C LEU A 259 14.91 4.32 -16.04
N ALA A 260 15.01 4.91 -17.24
CA ALA A 260 14.26 4.42 -18.39
C ALA A 260 14.60 2.94 -18.66
N SER A 261 13.67 2.18 -19.27
CA SER A 261 13.83 0.74 -19.48
C SER A 261 15.10 0.40 -20.27
N ASP A 262 15.48 1.25 -21.23
CA ASP A 262 16.70 1.11 -22.03
C ASP A 262 17.97 1.68 -21.36
N ARG A 263 17.82 2.25 -20.15
CA ARG A 263 18.85 2.87 -19.30
C ARG A 263 19.63 4.01 -19.97
N ARG A 264 19.05 4.67 -20.98
CA ARG A 264 19.68 5.83 -21.63
C ARG A 264 19.40 7.14 -20.89
N HIS A 265 18.35 7.16 -20.08
CA HIS A 265 17.92 8.34 -19.33
C HIS A 265 17.73 8.04 -17.85
N LEU A 266 18.05 9.03 -17.03
CA LEU A 266 17.46 9.21 -15.70
C LEU A 266 16.16 10.00 -15.88
N VAL A 267 15.07 9.49 -15.35
CA VAL A 267 13.72 10.05 -15.45
C VAL A 267 13.35 10.60 -14.08
N LEU A 268 13.23 11.91 -13.93
CA LEU A 268 12.73 12.56 -12.72
C LEU A 268 11.22 12.78 -12.85
N SER A 269 10.47 12.30 -11.86
CA SER A 269 9.03 12.44 -11.78
C SER A 269 8.69 13.41 -10.66
N ILE A 270 7.97 14.48 -11.00
CA ILE A 270 7.54 15.51 -10.06
C ILE A 270 6.03 15.63 -10.16
N GLY A 271 5.28 15.56 -9.07
CA GLY A 271 3.84 15.78 -9.18
C GLY A 271 3.04 15.62 -7.91
N CYS A 272 1.74 15.80 -8.08
CA CYS A 272 0.70 15.58 -7.09
C CYS A 272 -0.39 14.69 -7.69
N SER A 273 -1.53 14.53 -7.00
CA SER A 273 -2.63 13.72 -7.50
C SER A 273 -3.33 14.30 -8.74
N GLU A 274 -3.13 15.58 -9.09
CA GLU A 274 -3.86 16.26 -10.18
C GLU A 274 -3.03 16.50 -11.44
N PHE A 275 -1.72 16.70 -11.30
CA PHE A 275 -0.83 16.94 -12.43
C PHE A 275 0.62 16.57 -12.07
N SER A 276 1.44 16.45 -13.12
CA SER A 276 2.85 16.09 -12.99
C SER A 276 3.73 16.84 -14.01
N GLU A 277 5.03 16.74 -13.80
CA GLU A 277 6.10 17.17 -14.68
C GLU A 277 7.21 16.10 -14.63
N THR A 278 7.61 15.63 -15.81
CA THR A 278 8.74 14.72 -15.99
C THR A 278 9.92 15.48 -16.57
N ARG A 279 11.11 15.24 -16.01
CA ARG A 279 12.38 15.75 -16.53
C ARG A 279 13.30 14.61 -16.88
N LEU A 280 14.00 14.71 -18.01
CA LEU A 280 14.89 13.69 -18.53
C LEU A 280 16.33 14.20 -18.51
N LEU A 281 17.22 13.39 -17.95
CA LEU A 281 18.67 13.56 -18.05
C LEU A 281 19.24 12.41 -18.88
N ARG A 282 20.11 12.73 -19.85
CA ARG A 282 20.77 11.77 -20.72
C ARG A 282 22.10 11.32 -20.15
N PHE A 283 22.38 10.02 -20.15
CA PHE A 283 23.70 9.55 -19.71
C PHE A 283 24.80 9.74 -20.77
N ASP A 284 24.45 9.74 -22.06
CA ASP A 284 25.40 9.96 -23.17
C ASP A 284 25.74 11.45 -23.40
N ASP A 285 24.99 12.36 -22.77
CA ASP A 285 25.19 13.81 -22.80
C ASP A 285 24.83 14.42 -21.43
N TYR A 286 25.48 13.93 -20.38
CA TYR A 286 25.19 14.31 -18.99
C TYR A 286 25.29 15.82 -18.75
N GLU A 287 26.25 16.48 -19.41
CA GLU A 287 26.52 17.92 -19.29
C GLU A 287 25.40 18.80 -19.89
N ALA A 288 24.53 18.24 -20.74
CA ALA A 288 23.35 18.96 -21.24
C ALA A 288 22.29 19.19 -20.14
N GLY A 289 22.35 18.43 -19.04
CA GLY A 289 21.46 18.56 -17.90
C GLY A 289 20.04 18.03 -18.14
N LEU A 290 19.14 18.41 -17.24
CA LEU A 290 17.73 18.01 -17.28
C LEU A 290 16.94 18.79 -18.33
N SER A 291 16.07 18.09 -19.05
CA SER A 291 15.10 18.65 -19.98
C SER A 291 13.68 18.30 -19.57
N THR A 292 12.78 19.29 -19.53
CA THR A 292 11.37 19.09 -19.18
C THR A 292 10.58 18.54 -20.36
N VAL A 293 9.76 17.52 -20.13
CA VAL A 293 8.88 16.94 -21.15
C VAL A 293 7.63 17.80 -21.37
N ILE A 294 6.77 17.95 -20.36
CA ILE A 294 5.61 18.84 -20.35
C ILE A 294 5.65 19.62 -19.04
N SER A 295 5.53 20.96 -19.11
CA SER A 295 5.47 21.82 -17.92
C SER A 295 4.22 21.52 -17.10
N ARG A 296 4.36 21.48 -15.77
CA ARG A 296 3.24 21.36 -14.84
C ARG A 296 2.18 22.46 -14.98
N ASP A 297 2.55 23.62 -15.55
CA ASP A 297 1.62 24.75 -15.78
C ASP A 297 0.41 24.33 -16.64
N HIS A 298 0.57 23.27 -17.44
CA HIS A 298 -0.50 22.72 -18.27
C HIS A 298 -1.51 21.85 -17.51
N HIS A 299 -1.27 21.53 -16.24
CA HIS A 299 -2.12 20.69 -15.39
C HIS A 299 -2.50 19.36 -16.05
N VAL A 300 -1.50 18.71 -16.65
CA VAL A 300 -1.63 17.37 -17.21
C VAL A 300 -1.00 16.39 -16.23
N LEU A 301 -1.74 15.34 -15.87
CA LEU A 301 -1.19 14.20 -15.16
C LEU A 301 -0.67 13.21 -16.20
N TYR A 302 0.63 12.96 -16.18
CA TYR A 302 1.28 12.04 -17.11
C TYR A 302 2.54 11.38 -16.55
N GLU A 303 2.91 10.27 -17.19
CA GLU A 303 4.20 9.61 -17.08
C GLU A 303 4.86 9.60 -18.46
N ALA A 304 6.19 9.69 -18.52
CA ALA A 304 6.94 9.64 -19.77
C ALA A 304 8.08 8.62 -19.72
N GLU A 305 8.08 7.71 -20.69
CA GLU A 305 9.10 6.69 -20.88
C GLU A 305 9.84 6.95 -22.21
N PRO A 306 11.10 7.41 -22.19
CA PRO A 306 11.91 7.55 -23.39
C PRO A 306 12.45 6.20 -23.84
N PHE A 307 12.36 5.91 -25.13
CA PHE A 307 12.88 4.67 -25.71
C PHE A 307 13.19 4.82 -27.21
N ILE A 308 13.72 3.76 -27.82
CA ILE A 308 13.95 3.70 -29.26
C ILE A 308 12.83 2.91 -29.96
N LEU A 309 12.16 3.58 -30.89
CA LEU A 309 11.21 2.98 -31.81
C LEU A 309 11.71 3.17 -33.25
N ASP A 310 11.86 2.07 -34.00
CA ASP A 310 12.33 2.08 -35.40
C ASP A 310 13.63 2.88 -35.62
N GLY A 311 14.55 2.81 -34.65
CA GLY A 311 15.85 3.50 -34.69
C GLY A 311 15.78 5.01 -34.40
N ARG A 312 14.65 5.52 -33.89
CA ARG A 312 14.46 6.92 -33.50
C ARG A 312 14.09 7.04 -32.04
N GLU A 313 14.56 8.11 -31.40
CA GLU A 313 14.11 8.46 -30.06
C GLU A 313 12.62 8.83 -30.09
N THR A 314 11.87 8.24 -29.17
CA THR A 314 10.42 8.42 -29.03
C THR A 314 10.11 8.47 -27.54
N LEU A 315 9.10 9.25 -27.17
CA LEU A 315 8.53 9.24 -25.83
C LEU A 315 7.20 8.49 -25.86
N LEU A 316 7.05 7.53 -24.96
CA LEU A 316 5.76 6.95 -24.61
C LEU A 316 5.15 7.78 -23.48
N LEU A 317 3.97 8.32 -23.69
CA LEU A 317 3.23 9.06 -22.67
C LEU A 317 1.99 8.28 -22.25
N THR A 318 1.85 8.01 -20.94
CA THR A 318 0.56 7.70 -20.33
C THR A 318 0.02 8.99 -19.76
N HIS A 319 -1.11 9.51 -20.25
CA HIS A 319 -1.54 10.87 -19.90
C HIS A 319 -3.06 11.03 -19.82
N ASN A 320 -3.50 11.97 -18.98
CA ASN A 320 -4.91 12.33 -18.82
C ASN A 320 -5.38 13.50 -19.70
N LYS A 321 -4.50 14.08 -20.52
CA LYS A 321 -4.86 15.19 -21.43
C LYS A 321 -6.04 14.78 -22.32
N ASP A 322 -7.20 15.41 -22.08
CA ASP A 322 -8.48 15.11 -22.75
C ASP A 322 -8.97 13.65 -22.57
N ALA A 323 -8.54 12.97 -21.50
CA ALA A 323 -8.82 11.57 -21.20
C ALA A 323 -8.78 11.29 -19.69
N ILE A 324 -9.92 11.41 -19.00
CA ILE A 324 -9.98 11.24 -17.54
C ILE A 324 -9.41 9.88 -17.08
N ASN A 325 -9.67 8.81 -17.84
CA ASN A 325 -9.14 7.47 -17.58
C ASN A 325 -7.75 7.20 -18.20
N SER A 326 -7.04 8.25 -18.60
CA SER A 326 -5.81 8.25 -19.38
C SER A 326 -5.93 7.57 -20.76
N MET A 327 -4.93 7.85 -21.59
CA MET A 327 -4.66 7.19 -22.85
C MET A 327 -3.13 7.04 -23.01
N VAL A 328 -2.69 6.26 -23.99
CA VAL A 328 -1.27 6.08 -24.31
C VAL A 328 -0.95 6.68 -25.67
N SER A 329 0.04 7.56 -25.73
CA SER A 329 0.46 8.23 -26.96
C SER A 329 1.98 8.15 -27.17
N LEU A 330 2.39 8.16 -28.44
CA LEU A 330 3.78 8.28 -28.86
C LEU A 330 4.07 9.72 -29.30
N VAL A 331 5.19 10.26 -28.84
CA VAL A 331 5.61 11.64 -29.12
C VAL A 331 7.03 11.64 -29.67
N ASP A 332 7.23 12.36 -30.78
CA ASP A 332 8.57 12.68 -31.27
C ASP A 332 9.15 13.78 -30.37
N PRO A 333 10.35 13.60 -29.76
CA PRO A 333 10.95 14.62 -28.90
C PRO A 333 11.05 16.02 -29.54
N ALA A 334 11.09 16.12 -30.87
CA ALA A 334 11.06 17.41 -31.56
C ALA A 334 9.76 18.20 -31.31
N GLU A 335 8.64 17.54 -31.02
CA GLU A 335 7.37 18.19 -30.66
C GLU A 335 7.48 18.98 -29.35
N LEU A 336 8.35 18.57 -28.42
CA LEU A 336 8.50 19.23 -27.13
C LEU A 336 9.00 20.68 -27.23
N SER A 337 9.61 21.05 -28.37
CA SER A 337 10.01 22.42 -28.66
C SER A 337 8.85 23.36 -29.03
N LYS A 338 7.65 22.80 -29.26
CA LYS A 338 6.45 23.55 -29.64
C LYS A 338 5.54 23.79 -28.42
N PRO A 339 4.71 24.85 -28.43
CA PRO A 339 3.65 25.02 -27.45
C PRO A 339 2.75 23.78 -27.38
N LEU A 340 2.30 23.36 -26.19
CA LEU A 340 1.51 22.13 -26.00
C LEU A 340 0.30 22.03 -26.94
N ALA A 341 -0.39 23.16 -27.19
CA ALA A 341 -1.55 23.22 -28.08
C ALA A 341 -1.23 22.95 -29.57
N GLU A 342 0.03 23.06 -29.97
CA GLU A 342 0.52 22.81 -31.34
C GLU A 342 1.23 21.46 -31.47
N GLN A 343 1.42 20.74 -30.36
CA GLN A 343 2.06 19.43 -30.39
C GLN A 343 1.13 18.37 -30.99
N HIS A 344 1.70 17.51 -31.82
CA HIS A 344 0.98 16.38 -32.41
C HIS A 344 1.45 15.07 -31.79
N TRP A 345 0.58 14.45 -31.00
CA TRP A 345 0.83 13.16 -30.38
C TRP A 345 0.07 12.05 -31.10
N ARG A 346 0.70 10.89 -31.23
CA ARG A 346 0.13 9.73 -31.91
C ARG A 346 -0.43 8.76 -30.88
N THR A 347 -1.74 8.81 -30.64
CA THR A 347 -2.43 7.90 -29.72
C THR A 347 -2.37 6.45 -30.21
N VAL A 348 -1.92 5.54 -29.36
CA VAL A 348 -1.80 4.09 -29.64
C VAL A 348 -2.75 3.24 -28.81
N VAL A 349 -3.15 3.74 -27.63
CA VAL A 349 -4.25 3.20 -26.82
C VAL A 349 -5.17 4.38 -26.53
N GLY A 350 -6.39 4.35 -27.05
CA GLY A 350 -7.35 5.44 -26.89
C GLY A 350 -8.04 5.45 -25.53
N HIS A 351 -8.60 6.61 -25.17
CA HIS A 351 -9.43 6.78 -23.98
C HIS A 351 -10.68 5.91 -24.01
N SER A 352 -11.12 5.45 -22.83
CA SER A 352 -12.38 4.77 -22.59
C SER A 352 -12.98 5.23 -21.26
N ASP A 353 -14.30 5.46 -21.24
CA ASP A 353 -15.03 5.76 -19.99
C ASP A 353 -15.05 4.56 -19.03
N ASP A 354 -14.90 3.33 -19.55
CA ASP A 354 -15.01 2.07 -18.79
C ASP A 354 -13.66 1.42 -18.45
N VAL A 355 -12.56 1.89 -19.05
CA VAL A 355 -11.22 1.31 -18.89
C VAL A 355 -10.22 2.39 -18.51
N ARG A 356 -9.64 2.24 -17.32
CA ARG A 356 -8.55 3.08 -16.81
C ARG A 356 -7.22 2.53 -17.28
N VAL A 357 -6.42 3.32 -17.98
CA VAL A 357 -5.00 3.02 -18.17
C VAL A 357 -4.26 3.47 -16.91
N ASN A 358 -3.70 2.52 -16.15
CA ASN A 358 -2.97 2.80 -14.93
C ASN A 358 -1.53 3.24 -15.23
N GLY A 359 -0.91 2.66 -16.25
CA GLY A 359 0.48 2.90 -16.61
C GLY A 359 0.90 2.06 -17.82
N ALA A 360 2.02 2.41 -18.42
CA ALA A 360 2.58 1.67 -19.55
C ALA A 360 4.11 1.74 -19.56
N GLY A 361 4.74 0.66 -20.01
CA GLY A 361 6.19 0.56 -20.17
C GLY A 361 6.54 -0.26 -21.41
N VAL A 362 7.83 -0.38 -21.71
CA VAL A 362 8.31 -1.04 -22.93
C VAL A 362 9.35 -2.11 -22.64
N THR A 363 9.31 -3.18 -23.43
CA THR A 363 10.48 -4.02 -23.72
C THR A 363 11.05 -3.60 -25.07
N SER A 364 12.15 -4.21 -25.51
CA SER A 364 12.72 -3.99 -26.83
C SER A 364 11.80 -4.43 -27.98
N THR A 365 10.70 -5.12 -27.67
CA THR A 365 9.77 -5.67 -28.67
C THR A 365 8.31 -5.36 -28.44
N HIS A 366 7.89 -5.03 -27.21
CA HIS A 366 6.48 -4.84 -26.85
C HIS A 366 6.24 -3.60 -25.98
N LEU A 367 5.10 -2.96 -26.21
CA LEU A 367 4.42 -2.10 -25.24
C LEU A 367 3.63 -2.98 -24.27
N VAL A 368 3.79 -2.73 -22.97
CA VAL A 368 3.11 -3.43 -21.88
C VAL A 368 2.28 -2.41 -21.11
N ILE A 369 0.99 -2.69 -20.89
CA ILE A 369 0.02 -1.73 -20.37
C ILE A 369 -0.69 -2.37 -19.17
N SER A 370 -0.68 -1.68 -18.03
CA SER A 370 -1.59 -1.99 -16.93
C SER A 370 -2.89 -1.23 -17.15
N VAL A 371 -4.00 -1.97 -17.19
CA VAL A 371 -5.33 -1.40 -17.31
C VAL A 371 -6.21 -1.91 -16.18
N ARG A 372 -7.24 -1.13 -15.84
CA ARG A 372 -8.30 -1.55 -14.94
C ARG A 372 -9.63 -1.53 -15.66
N LYS A 373 -10.37 -2.63 -15.49
CA LYS A 373 -11.70 -2.82 -16.06
C LYS A 373 -12.50 -3.76 -15.19
N ASP A 374 -13.77 -3.44 -14.97
CA ASP A 374 -14.67 -4.22 -14.12
C ASP A 374 -14.08 -4.43 -12.72
N THR A 375 -13.61 -3.38 -12.05
CA THR A 375 -13.02 -3.39 -10.68
C THR A 375 -11.71 -4.16 -10.49
N ILE A 376 -11.10 -4.71 -11.54
CA ILE A 376 -9.86 -5.49 -11.45
C ILE A 376 -8.75 -4.95 -12.35
N GLU A 377 -7.51 -5.14 -11.92
CA GLU A 377 -6.32 -4.89 -12.73
C GLU A 377 -6.05 -6.03 -13.74
N ARG A 378 -5.66 -5.65 -14.96
CA ARG A 378 -5.30 -6.55 -16.07
C ARG A 378 -4.07 -6.02 -16.79
N VAL A 379 -3.40 -6.92 -17.52
CA VAL A 379 -2.24 -6.58 -18.36
C VAL A 379 -2.60 -6.79 -19.82
N GLN A 380 -2.29 -5.78 -20.63
CA GLN A 380 -2.37 -5.83 -22.09
C GLN A 380 -0.97 -5.68 -22.69
N VAL A 381 -0.72 -6.32 -23.83
CA VAL A 381 0.51 -6.15 -24.59
C VAL A 381 0.24 -5.86 -26.06
N LEU A 382 1.09 -5.03 -26.66
CA LEU A 382 1.09 -4.68 -28.08
C LEU A 382 2.51 -4.79 -28.63
N PRO A 383 2.74 -5.38 -29.81
CA PRO A 383 4.05 -5.33 -30.45
C PRO A 383 4.48 -3.89 -30.73
N LEU A 384 5.76 -3.57 -30.54
CA LEU A 384 6.34 -2.30 -31.01
C LEU A 384 6.37 -2.23 -32.54
N ALA A 385 6.52 -3.38 -33.21
CA ALA A 385 6.45 -3.47 -34.66
C ALA A 385 5.07 -3.01 -35.16
N GLY A 386 5.04 -1.94 -35.95
CA GLY A 386 3.80 -1.35 -36.46
C GLY A 386 3.02 -0.51 -35.44
N LEU A 387 3.54 -0.30 -34.23
CA LEU A 387 2.89 0.49 -33.20
C LEU A 387 2.61 1.92 -33.68
N GLY A 388 1.35 2.36 -33.52
CA GLY A 388 0.83 3.63 -34.01
C GLY A 388 0.77 3.76 -35.54
N SER A 389 0.94 2.69 -36.30
CA SER A 389 0.72 2.68 -37.74
C SER A 389 -0.66 2.09 -38.08
N ALA A 390 -1.04 2.09 -39.36
CA ALA A 390 -2.25 1.42 -39.81
C ALA A 390 -2.20 -0.11 -39.63
N ASP A 391 -1.01 -0.68 -39.42
CA ASP A 391 -0.79 -2.11 -39.22
C ASP A 391 -0.85 -2.53 -37.74
N GLN A 392 -1.12 -1.59 -36.81
CA GLN A 392 -1.25 -1.91 -35.38
C GLN A 392 -2.43 -2.88 -35.16
N GLY A 393 -2.14 -4.01 -34.49
CA GLY A 393 -3.14 -5.00 -34.09
C GLY A 393 -3.93 -4.60 -32.84
N ALA A 394 -4.86 -5.48 -32.44
CA ALA A 394 -5.52 -5.38 -31.14
C ALA A 394 -4.55 -5.76 -30.00
N PRO A 395 -4.71 -5.20 -28.80
CA PRO A 395 -3.94 -5.62 -27.64
C PRO A 395 -4.26 -7.09 -27.28
N VAL A 396 -3.26 -7.80 -26.82
CA VAL A 396 -3.38 -9.18 -26.34
C VAL A 396 -3.41 -9.17 -24.81
N GLU A 397 -4.37 -9.90 -24.23
CA GLU A 397 -4.50 -10.08 -22.78
C GLU A 397 -4.26 -11.55 -22.40
N PRO A 398 -3.47 -11.83 -21.35
CA PRO A 398 -3.40 -13.17 -20.77
C PRO A 398 -4.76 -13.57 -20.18
N ALA A 399 -5.23 -14.77 -20.52
CA ALA A 399 -6.53 -15.26 -20.08
C ALA A 399 -6.46 -15.94 -18.70
N PHE A 400 -7.33 -15.52 -17.78
CA PHE A 400 -7.52 -16.15 -16.47
C PHE A 400 -8.98 -16.60 -16.29
N ALA A 401 -9.19 -17.64 -15.49
CA ALA A 401 -10.50 -18.28 -15.36
C ALA A 401 -11.42 -17.63 -14.32
N GLU A 402 -10.86 -16.98 -13.30
CA GLU A 402 -11.64 -16.32 -12.24
C GLU A 402 -12.14 -14.95 -12.70
N GLU A 403 -13.26 -14.49 -12.16
CA GLU A 403 -13.79 -13.13 -12.42
C GLU A 403 -13.13 -12.07 -11.50
N LEU A 404 -12.87 -12.44 -10.24
CA LEU A 404 -12.31 -11.57 -9.21
C LEU A 404 -10.87 -11.93 -8.96
N TYR A 405 -9.96 -11.39 -9.76
CA TYR A 405 -8.52 -11.59 -9.64
C TYR A 405 -7.77 -10.28 -9.77
N THR A 406 -6.47 -10.33 -9.53
CA THR A 406 -5.52 -9.27 -9.83
C THR A 406 -4.38 -9.89 -10.61
N ALA A 407 -4.08 -9.32 -11.78
CA ALA A 407 -2.93 -9.69 -12.58
C ALA A 407 -2.15 -8.44 -12.96
N GLY A 408 -0.86 -8.41 -12.60
CA GLY A 408 0.02 -7.26 -12.81
C GLY A 408 1.42 -7.70 -13.20
N VAL A 409 2.17 -6.81 -13.84
CA VAL A 409 3.57 -7.03 -14.18
C VAL A 409 4.40 -6.86 -12.90
N SER A 410 5.18 -7.88 -12.54
CA SER A 410 6.08 -7.84 -11.38
C SER A 410 7.56 -7.73 -11.77
N GLY A 411 7.87 -7.79 -13.06
CA GLY A 411 9.19 -7.45 -13.58
C GLY A 411 9.36 -7.79 -15.05
N SER A 412 10.16 -7.00 -15.75
CA SER A 412 10.60 -7.28 -17.10
C SER A 412 12.00 -6.69 -17.27
N ASP A 413 12.89 -7.46 -17.88
CA ASP A 413 14.13 -6.90 -18.40
C ASP A 413 13.86 -6.45 -19.84
N TYR A 414 14.48 -5.35 -20.25
CA TYR A 414 14.20 -4.71 -21.54
C TYR A 414 14.34 -5.68 -22.71
N GLU A 415 15.32 -6.59 -22.68
CA GLU A 415 15.56 -7.56 -23.77
C GLU A 415 14.86 -8.92 -23.55
N ALA A 416 14.01 -9.04 -22.53
CA ALA A 416 13.36 -10.30 -22.22
C ALA A 416 12.27 -10.64 -23.26
N PRO A 417 12.22 -11.89 -23.77
CA PRO A 417 11.10 -12.38 -24.57
C PRO A 417 9.86 -12.71 -23.73
N VAL A 418 9.93 -12.49 -22.41
CA VAL A 418 8.89 -12.75 -21.43
C VAL A 418 8.72 -11.54 -20.53
N ILE A 419 7.51 -11.34 -20.01
CA ILE A 419 7.28 -10.48 -18.85
C ILE A 419 6.93 -11.36 -17.65
N ARG A 420 7.41 -11.01 -16.47
CA ARG A 420 7.00 -11.68 -15.24
C ARG A 420 5.71 -11.06 -14.75
N MET A 421 4.72 -11.91 -14.51
CA MET A 421 3.41 -11.52 -14.00
C MET A 421 3.17 -12.12 -12.63
N GLY A 422 2.65 -11.29 -11.72
CA GLY A 422 1.99 -11.75 -10.51
C GLY A 422 0.51 -11.96 -10.80
N TYR A 423 -0.08 -13.03 -10.26
CA TYR A 423 -1.50 -13.30 -10.28
C TYR A 423 -1.97 -13.74 -8.90
N THR A 424 -3.12 -13.27 -8.45
CA THR A 424 -3.79 -13.78 -7.26
C THR A 424 -5.29 -13.54 -7.36
N SER A 425 -6.07 -14.21 -6.51
CA SER A 425 -7.46 -13.89 -6.24
C SER A 425 -7.71 -13.99 -4.75
N TYR A 426 -8.95 -13.80 -4.29
CA TYR A 426 -9.27 -13.99 -2.88
C TYR A 426 -8.97 -15.40 -2.34
N PHE A 427 -9.03 -16.43 -3.20
CA PHE A 427 -8.83 -17.84 -2.85
C PHE A 427 -7.92 -18.59 -3.82
N THR A 428 -7.16 -17.88 -4.65
CA THR A 428 -6.02 -18.42 -5.37
C THR A 428 -4.76 -17.77 -4.78
N PRO A 429 -3.89 -18.55 -4.11
CA PRO A 429 -2.62 -18.06 -3.59
C PRO A 429 -1.79 -17.39 -4.67
N SER A 430 -0.84 -16.54 -4.25
CA SER A 430 0.02 -15.82 -5.20
C SER A 430 0.70 -16.78 -6.17
N ARG A 431 0.50 -16.53 -7.46
CA ARG A 431 1.12 -17.21 -8.58
C ARG A 431 2.07 -16.27 -9.29
N VAL A 432 3.21 -16.80 -9.69
CA VAL A 432 4.17 -16.14 -10.57
C VAL A 432 4.16 -16.85 -11.90
N TYR A 433 3.90 -16.08 -12.96
CA TYR A 433 3.95 -16.53 -14.34
C TYR A 433 5.09 -15.84 -15.08
N ASP A 434 5.70 -16.54 -16.04
CA ASP A 434 6.30 -15.87 -17.18
C ASP A 434 5.26 -15.86 -18.30
N PHE A 435 4.91 -14.68 -18.79
CA PHE A 435 4.10 -14.54 -19.99
C PHE A 435 5.03 -14.36 -21.19
N VAL A 436 5.11 -15.38 -22.03
CA VAL A 436 5.83 -15.32 -23.31
C VAL A 436 5.10 -14.33 -24.21
N LEU A 437 5.82 -13.30 -24.62
CA LEU A 437 5.25 -12.20 -25.37
C LEU A 437 4.76 -12.68 -26.75
N PRO A 438 3.62 -12.17 -27.23
CA PRO A 438 3.07 -12.55 -28.52
C PRO A 438 4.04 -12.35 -29.68
N THR A 439 3.95 -13.23 -30.68
CA THR A 439 4.70 -13.10 -31.94
C THR A 439 3.80 -13.50 -33.10
N ALA A 440 4.27 -13.36 -34.34
CA ALA A 440 3.52 -13.82 -35.51
C ALA A 440 3.19 -15.33 -35.45
N ASP A 441 4.06 -16.14 -34.84
CA ASP A 441 3.87 -17.59 -34.67
C ASP A 441 3.13 -17.96 -33.38
N LEU A 442 3.04 -17.03 -32.42
CA LEU A 442 2.35 -17.18 -31.13
C LEU A 442 1.48 -15.94 -30.85
N PRO A 443 0.37 -15.75 -31.58
CA PRO A 443 -0.39 -14.50 -31.55
C PRO A 443 -1.06 -14.19 -30.20
N ASP A 444 -1.33 -15.21 -29.38
CA ASP A 444 -1.97 -15.05 -28.07
C ASP A 444 -0.96 -14.98 -26.91
N GLY A 445 0.34 -15.08 -27.20
CA GLY A 445 1.37 -15.31 -26.19
C GLY A 445 1.19 -16.66 -25.47
N GLN A 446 1.90 -16.86 -24.36
CA GLN A 446 1.77 -18.08 -23.55
C GLN A 446 2.05 -17.81 -22.07
N LEU A 447 1.11 -18.18 -21.19
CA LEU A 447 1.33 -18.17 -19.74
C LEU A 447 2.03 -19.44 -19.28
N LEU A 448 3.17 -19.29 -18.63
CA LEU A 448 3.95 -20.37 -18.02
C LEU A 448 3.98 -20.19 -16.51
N LEU A 449 3.24 -21.03 -15.77
CA LEU A 449 3.27 -21.01 -14.31
C LEU A 449 4.67 -21.41 -13.82
N ARG A 450 5.29 -20.53 -13.04
CA ARG A 450 6.61 -20.77 -12.43
C ARG A 450 6.50 -21.20 -10.99
N LYS A 451 5.59 -20.58 -10.25
CA LYS A 451 5.33 -20.91 -8.86
C LYS A 451 3.91 -20.55 -8.47
N GLU A 452 3.28 -21.42 -7.70
CA GLU A 452 2.15 -21.07 -6.84
C GLU A 452 2.65 -21.14 -5.40
N SER A 453 2.37 -20.12 -4.60
CA SER A 453 2.75 -20.09 -3.20
C SER A 453 1.93 -21.14 -2.45
N PRO A 454 2.55 -22.13 -1.80
CA PRO A 454 1.79 -23.16 -1.10
C PRO A 454 1.13 -22.57 0.15
N VAL A 455 -0.06 -23.08 0.46
CA VAL A 455 -0.75 -22.80 1.70
C VAL A 455 -0.86 -24.11 2.47
N LEU A 456 -0.20 -24.16 3.63
CA LEU A 456 -0.12 -25.36 4.46
C LEU A 456 -1.43 -25.55 5.25
N GLY A 457 -1.48 -26.57 6.13
CA GLY A 457 -2.61 -26.78 7.04
C GLY A 457 -3.89 -27.31 6.38
N GLY A 458 -3.79 -27.94 5.19
CA GLY A 458 -4.91 -28.57 4.51
C GLY A 458 -5.88 -27.60 3.82
N TYR A 459 -5.39 -26.41 3.45
CA TYR A 459 -6.12 -25.42 2.68
C TYR A 459 -6.71 -26.01 1.39
N SER A 460 -7.97 -25.68 1.14
CA SER A 460 -8.62 -25.90 -0.15
C SER A 460 -9.36 -24.64 -0.56
N SER A 461 -9.15 -24.16 -1.79
CA SER A 461 -9.88 -22.99 -2.31
C SER A 461 -11.38 -23.23 -2.39
N THR A 462 -11.81 -24.49 -2.51
CA THR A 462 -13.23 -24.88 -2.54
C THR A 462 -13.95 -24.69 -1.21
N ASP A 463 -13.21 -24.51 -0.11
CA ASP A 463 -13.79 -24.25 1.22
C ASP A 463 -14.35 -22.81 1.30
N TYR A 464 -14.09 -21.97 0.28
CA TYR A 464 -14.46 -20.56 0.28
C TYR A 464 -15.14 -20.13 -1.03
N VAL A 465 -15.90 -19.03 -0.96
CA VAL A 465 -16.58 -18.46 -2.13
C VAL A 465 -16.42 -16.94 -2.11
N ALA A 466 -16.02 -16.40 -3.27
CA ALA A 466 -15.99 -14.95 -3.54
C ALA A 466 -17.03 -14.63 -4.62
N THR A 467 -17.85 -13.60 -4.40
CA THR A 467 -18.82 -13.11 -5.38
C THR A 467 -18.78 -11.59 -5.48
N ARG A 468 -19.10 -11.06 -6.66
CA ARG A 468 -19.32 -9.62 -6.86
C ARG A 468 -20.78 -9.30 -6.61
N GLU A 469 -21.00 -8.35 -5.71
CA GLU A 469 -22.32 -7.81 -5.40
C GLU A 469 -22.27 -6.28 -5.49
N TRP A 470 -23.40 -5.62 -5.26
CA TRP A 470 -23.52 -4.18 -5.46
C TRP A 470 -24.50 -3.56 -4.47
N ALA A 471 -24.00 -2.64 -3.63
CA ALA A 471 -24.84 -1.75 -2.85
C ALA A 471 -25.37 -0.60 -3.73
N THR A 472 -26.41 0.07 -3.26
CA THR A 472 -26.92 1.30 -3.88
C THR A 472 -26.81 2.41 -2.84
N ALA A 473 -25.99 3.42 -3.12
CA ALA A 473 -25.87 4.62 -2.30
C ALA A 473 -27.14 5.50 -2.42
N ASP A 474 -27.28 6.47 -1.52
CA ASP A 474 -28.44 7.35 -1.45
C ASP A 474 -28.67 8.17 -2.73
N ASP A 475 -27.60 8.47 -3.46
CA ASP A 475 -27.63 9.18 -4.76
C ASP A 475 -27.91 8.25 -5.95
N GLY A 476 -28.14 6.95 -5.71
CA GLY A 476 -28.40 5.93 -6.73
C GLY A 476 -27.14 5.26 -7.29
N THR A 477 -25.95 5.70 -6.88
CA THR A 477 -24.68 5.11 -7.32
C THR A 477 -24.58 3.65 -6.91
N ARG A 478 -24.14 2.80 -7.83
CA ARG A 478 -23.95 1.36 -7.59
C ARG A 478 -22.52 1.13 -7.11
N VAL A 479 -22.35 0.84 -5.82
CA VAL A 479 -21.05 0.62 -5.19
C VAL A 479 -20.70 -0.88 -5.29
N PRO A 480 -19.62 -1.27 -5.99
CA PRO A 480 -19.23 -2.66 -6.09
C PRO A 480 -18.79 -3.22 -4.72
N LEU A 481 -19.10 -4.50 -4.49
CA LEU A 481 -18.74 -5.23 -3.29
C LEU A 481 -18.08 -6.56 -3.67
N SER A 482 -16.97 -6.90 -3.04
CA SER A 482 -16.47 -8.28 -3.03
C SER A 482 -16.90 -8.98 -1.74
N VAL A 483 -17.71 -10.03 -1.87
CA VAL A 483 -18.30 -10.76 -0.73
C VAL A 483 -17.61 -12.10 -0.56
N LEU A 484 -16.96 -12.28 0.58
CA LEU A 484 -16.09 -13.41 0.91
C LEU A 484 -16.68 -14.19 2.08
N ARG A 485 -16.79 -15.50 1.95
CA ARG A 485 -17.29 -16.38 3.01
C ARG A 485 -16.74 -17.79 2.91
N HIS A 486 -16.80 -18.54 4.00
CA HIS A 486 -16.67 -19.99 3.96
C HIS A 486 -17.91 -20.60 3.28
N ALA A 487 -17.70 -21.62 2.43
CA ALA A 487 -18.73 -22.20 1.57
C ALA A 487 -19.89 -22.84 2.35
N SER A 488 -19.67 -23.24 3.61
CA SER A 488 -20.71 -23.82 4.47
C SER A 488 -21.63 -22.79 5.12
N VAL A 489 -21.30 -21.49 5.09
CA VAL A 489 -22.15 -20.44 5.67
C VAL A 489 -23.48 -20.37 4.92
N GLN A 490 -24.59 -20.40 5.66
CA GLN A 490 -25.94 -20.34 5.11
C GLN A 490 -26.45 -18.90 5.07
N GLN A 491 -27.31 -18.60 4.09
CA GLN A 491 -27.96 -17.29 3.96
C GLN A 491 -29.24 -17.24 4.81
N ASP A 492 -29.10 -17.39 6.13
CA ASP A 492 -30.21 -17.45 7.09
C ASP A 492 -30.24 -16.25 8.06
N GLY A 493 -29.39 -15.25 7.84
CA GLY A 493 -29.32 -14.01 8.61
C GLY A 493 -28.63 -14.16 9.96
N THR A 494 -27.88 -15.23 10.19
CA THR A 494 -27.27 -15.51 11.51
C THR A 494 -25.77 -15.26 11.59
N ALA A 495 -25.05 -15.20 10.46
CA ALA A 495 -23.59 -15.05 10.45
C ALA A 495 -23.15 -13.71 11.06
N ALA A 496 -21.87 -13.62 11.43
CA ALA A 496 -21.23 -12.34 11.72
C ALA A 496 -20.73 -11.69 10.43
N GLY A 497 -20.64 -10.36 10.41
CA GLY A 497 -20.19 -9.57 9.28
C GLY A 497 -18.95 -8.74 9.59
N LEU A 498 -18.09 -8.55 8.60
CA LEU A 498 -17.03 -7.56 8.61
C LEU A 498 -17.07 -6.77 7.30
N VAL A 499 -17.15 -5.44 7.37
CA VAL A 499 -16.99 -4.57 6.20
C VAL A 499 -15.60 -3.92 6.27
N TYR A 500 -14.83 -4.01 5.18
CA TYR A 500 -13.52 -3.39 5.03
C TYR A 500 -13.54 -2.37 3.89
N GLY A 501 -12.82 -1.24 4.06
CA GLY A 501 -12.75 -0.18 3.05
C GLY A 501 -11.58 0.78 3.25
N TYR A 502 -11.28 1.57 2.20
CA TYR A 502 -10.21 2.56 2.17
C TYR A 502 -10.68 3.90 1.56
N GLY A 503 -10.89 3.93 0.23
CA GLY A 503 -11.62 5.02 -0.45
C GLY A 503 -10.90 6.36 -0.53
N SER A 504 -9.59 6.40 -0.76
CA SER A 504 -8.81 7.63 -0.97
C SER A 504 -7.65 7.42 -1.96
N TYR A 505 -7.14 8.50 -2.54
CA TYR A 505 -5.95 8.54 -3.41
C TYR A 505 -6.01 7.66 -4.68
N GLU A 506 -7.21 7.34 -5.18
CA GLU A 506 -7.41 6.40 -6.31
C GLU A 506 -6.95 4.95 -6.00
N VAL A 507 -6.60 4.64 -4.75
CA VAL A 507 -6.15 3.29 -4.37
C VAL A 507 -7.32 2.32 -4.44
N SER A 508 -7.16 1.26 -5.24
CA SER A 508 -8.16 0.21 -5.43
C SER A 508 -7.96 -0.94 -4.45
N MET A 509 -9.05 -1.43 -3.84
CA MET A 509 -9.01 -2.59 -2.94
C MET A 509 -9.10 -3.91 -3.73
N ASP A 510 -8.04 -4.23 -4.47
CA ASP A 510 -8.01 -5.35 -5.41
C ASP A 510 -8.16 -6.76 -4.79
N PRO A 511 -8.68 -7.75 -5.57
CA PRO A 511 -8.71 -9.16 -5.15
C PRO A 511 -7.34 -9.76 -4.83
N GLY A 512 -6.97 -9.82 -3.54
CA GLY A 512 -5.72 -10.43 -3.08
C GLY A 512 -5.91 -11.58 -2.09
N PHE A 513 -5.11 -12.63 -2.23
CA PHE A 513 -5.07 -13.72 -1.26
C PHE A 513 -4.41 -13.27 0.05
N GLY A 514 -5.03 -13.59 1.18
CA GLY A 514 -4.48 -13.27 2.50
C GLY A 514 -4.67 -14.44 3.45
N VAL A 515 -3.57 -15.10 3.83
CA VAL A 515 -3.58 -16.28 4.73
C VAL A 515 -4.35 -16.01 6.02
N ALA A 516 -4.13 -14.85 6.63
CA ALA A 516 -4.82 -14.47 7.86
C ALA A 516 -6.34 -14.40 7.70
N ARG A 517 -6.83 -13.96 6.53
CA ARG A 517 -8.27 -13.77 6.29
C ARG A 517 -9.05 -15.07 6.52
N LEU A 518 -8.42 -16.20 6.21
CA LEU A 518 -9.00 -17.53 6.41
C LEU A 518 -9.42 -17.76 7.87
N SER A 519 -8.68 -17.24 8.84
CA SER A 519 -9.04 -17.35 10.26
C SER A 519 -10.37 -16.69 10.63
N LEU A 520 -10.80 -15.65 9.91
CA LEU A 520 -12.12 -15.04 10.08
C LEU A 520 -13.20 -15.87 9.36
N LEU A 521 -12.94 -16.26 8.11
CA LEU A 521 -13.90 -17.01 7.29
C LEU A 521 -14.19 -18.38 7.89
N ASP A 522 -13.16 -19.06 8.42
CA ASP A 522 -13.27 -20.35 9.12
C ASP A 522 -14.10 -20.27 10.40
N ARG A 523 -14.35 -19.07 10.93
CA ARG A 523 -15.26 -18.80 12.06
C ARG A 523 -16.65 -18.34 11.61
N GLY A 524 -16.93 -18.44 10.31
CA GLY A 524 -18.23 -18.10 9.71
C GLY A 524 -18.48 -16.61 9.55
N ILE A 525 -17.45 -15.77 9.65
CA ILE A 525 -17.57 -14.33 9.37
C ILE A 525 -17.69 -14.15 7.85
N VAL A 526 -18.70 -13.40 7.42
CA VAL A 526 -18.85 -12.93 6.04
C VAL A 526 -18.14 -11.59 5.92
N MET A 527 -17.08 -11.55 5.12
CA MET A 527 -16.29 -10.34 4.90
C MET A 527 -16.71 -9.68 3.59
N VAL A 528 -16.98 -8.37 3.64
CA VAL A 528 -17.27 -7.53 2.48
C VAL A 528 -16.14 -6.53 2.32
N ILE A 529 -15.53 -6.51 1.14
CA ILE A 529 -14.66 -5.41 0.73
C ILE A 529 -15.53 -4.43 -0.07
N ALA A 530 -15.68 -3.21 0.44
CA ALA A 530 -16.47 -2.18 -0.18
C ALA A 530 -15.59 -1.30 -1.07
N HIS A 531 -15.84 -1.34 -2.38
CA HIS A 531 -15.10 -0.59 -3.40
C HIS A 531 -15.69 0.83 -3.53
N ILE A 532 -15.64 1.58 -2.45
CA ILE A 532 -16.29 2.90 -2.27
C ILE A 532 -15.61 4.01 -3.09
N ARG A 533 -16.34 5.08 -3.41
CA ARG A 533 -15.77 6.26 -4.08
C ARG A 533 -14.60 6.86 -3.31
N GLY A 534 -13.67 7.44 -4.05
CA GLY A 534 -12.33 7.83 -3.60
C GLY A 534 -11.27 6.75 -3.87
N GLY A 535 -11.68 5.51 -4.11
CA GLY A 535 -10.84 4.47 -4.72
C GLY A 535 -10.80 4.58 -6.25
N GLY A 536 -10.07 3.69 -6.90
CA GLY A 536 -9.87 3.68 -8.36
C GLY A 536 -10.64 2.58 -9.11
N GLU A 537 -11.50 1.81 -8.42
CA GLU A 537 -12.03 0.55 -8.96
C GLU A 537 -12.81 0.69 -10.27
N LEU A 538 -13.53 1.80 -10.45
CA LEU A 538 -14.28 2.10 -11.68
C LEU A 538 -13.60 3.17 -12.55
N GLY A 539 -12.30 3.40 -12.33
CA GLY A 539 -11.51 4.41 -13.03
C GLY A 539 -11.49 5.76 -12.32
N ARG A 540 -10.90 6.75 -12.97
CA ARG A 540 -10.50 8.02 -12.34
C ARG A 540 -11.67 8.84 -11.82
N HIS A 541 -12.81 8.80 -12.50
CA HIS A 541 -14.03 9.48 -12.03
C HIS A 541 -14.50 8.97 -10.65
N TRP A 542 -14.29 7.67 -10.37
CA TRP A 542 -14.66 7.06 -9.09
C TRP A 542 -13.88 7.65 -7.92
N TYR A 543 -12.63 8.04 -8.17
CA TYR A 543 -11.79 8.76 -7.23
C TYR A 543 -12.22 10.22 -7.11
N GLU A 544 -12.40 10.94 -8.22
CA GLU A 544 -12.79 12.36 -8.21
C GLU A 544 -14.15 12.59 -7.54
N ASP A 545 -15.08 11.63 -7.64
CA ASP A 545 -16.37 11.64 -6.96
C ASP A 545 -16.31 11.26 -5.47
N GLY A 546 -15.12 10.98 -4.91
CA GLY A 546 -14.89 10.75 -3.48
C GLY A 546 -13.70 11.55 -2.94
N LYS A 547 -13.49 12.76 -3.46
CA LYS A 547 -12.32 13.61 -3.23
C LYS A 547 -12.73 15.07 -2.96
N LYS A 548 -11.96 15.85 -2.19
CA LYS A 548 -12.27 17.26 -1.87
C LYS A 548 -13.74 17.44 -1.42
N LEU A 549 -14.54 18.25 -2.13
CA LEU A 549 -15.93 18.59 -1.80
C LEU A 549 -16.95 17.46 -2.07
N THR A 550 -16.50 16.31 -2.58
CA THR A 550 -17.31 15.10 -2.70
C THR A 550 -16.89 14.01 -1.71
N LYS A 551 -15.92 14.29 -0.82
CA LYS A 551 -15.33 13.27 0.07
C LYS A 551 -16.34 12.51 0.93
N LYS A 552 -17.47 13.12 1.28
CA LYS A 552 -18.52 12.43 2.05
C LYS A 552 -19.10 11.21 1.36
N ASN A 553 -19.02 11.15 0.02
CA ASN A 553 -19.44 9.98 -0.76
C ASN A 553 -18.71 8.72 -0.32
N THR A 554 -17.42 8.80 0.03
CA THR A 554 -16.65 7.68 0.60
C THR A 554 -17.35 7.08 1.83
N PHE A 555 -17.80 7.93 2.76
CA PHE A 555 -18.43 7.48 4.01
C PHE A 555 -19.85 6.96 3.79
N THR A 556 -20.64 7.65 2.96
CA THR A 556 -22.02 7.22 2.67
C THR A 556 -22.06 5.94 1.84
N ASP A 557 -21.11 5.73 0.93
CA ASP A 557 -20.98 4.49 0.17
C ASP A 557 -20.64 3.30 1.09
N PHE A 558 -19.77 3.52 2.07
CA PHE A 558 -19.43 2.50 3.05
C PHE A 558 -20.61 2.13 3.96
N ILE A 559 -21.40 3.14 4.34
CA ILE A 559 -22.64 2.94 5.08
C ILE A 559 -23.66 2.17 4.22
N ALA A 560 -23.77 2.49 2.93
CA ALA A 560 -24.63 1.74 2.00
C ALA A 560 -24.19 0.28 1.81
N ALA A 561 -22.87 0.03 1.77
CA ALA A 561 -22.31 -1.32 1.78
C ALA A 561 -22.66 -2.08 3.07
N THR A 562 -22.63 -1.39 4.22
CA THR A 562 -23.03 -1.94 5.52
C THR A 562 -24.53 -2.29 5.53
N ASP A 563 -25.38 -1.41 5.00
CA ASP A 563 -26.82 -1.64 4.88
C ASP A 563 -27.15 -2.80 3.95
N TRP A 564 -26.43 -2.89 2.82
CA TRP A 564 -26.54 -4.04 1.93
C TRP A 564 -26.20 -5.34 2.66
N LEU A 565 -25.09 -5.37 3.43
CA LEU A 565 -24.68 -6.56 4.16
C LEU A 565 -25.73 -6.94 5.22
N ALA A 566 -26.23 -5.98 5.99
CA ALA A 566 -27.31 -6.20 6.96
C ALA A 566 -28.61 -6.71 6.31
N GLY A 567 -28.93 -6.25 5.11
CA GLY A 567 -30.10 -6.66 4.33
C GLY A 567 -29.92 -7.91 3.48
N SER A 568 -28.69 -8.42 3.35
CA SER A 568 -28.34 -9.49 2.41
C SER A 568 -28.92 -10.86 2.79
N GLY A 569 -29.36 -11.04 4.03
CA GLY A 569 -29.73 -12.35 4.58
C GLY A 569 -28.53 -13.25 4.92
N TRP A 570 -27.29 -12.78 4.78
CA TRP A 570 -26.12 -13.53 5.25
C TRP A 570 -25.88 -13.35 6.74
N VAL A 571 -25.88 -12.10 7.21
CA VAL A 571 -25.44 -11.75 8.56
C VAL A 571 -26.56 -11.25 9.45
N ALA A 572 -26.38 -11.34 10.76
CA ALA A 572 -27.21 -10.65 11.72
C ALA A 572 -26.79 -9.16 11.78
N PRO A 573 -27.70 -8.18 11.59
CA PRO A 573 -27.36 -6.75 11.58
C PRO A 573 -26.64 -6.27 12.84
N SER A 574 -26.93 -6.85 14.00
CA SER A 574 -26.27 -6.52 15.28
C SER A 574 -24.88 -7.14 15.45
N ARG A 575 -24.37 -7.87 14.46
CA ARG A 575 -23.08 -8.59 14.48
C ARG A 575 -22.17 -8.16 13.34
N ILE A 576 -22.20 -6.88 12.97
CA ILE A 576 -21.35 -6.31 11.91
C ILE A 576 -20.22 -5.50 12.54
N ALA A 577 -18.99 -5.75 12.14
CA ALA A 577 -17.84 -4.91 12.44
C ALA A 577 -17.38 -4.13 11.20
N ALA A 578 -16.68 -3.03 11.41
CA ALA A 578 -15.99 -2.26 10.38
C ALA A 578 -14.47 -2.22 10.63
N MET A 579 -13.68 -2.21 9.57
CA MET A 579 -12.23 -2.10 9.65
C MET A 579 -11.65 -1.29 8.49
N GLY A 580 -10.65 -0.46 8.76
CA GLY A 580 -9.94 0.34 7.77
C GLY A 580 -8.69 0.98 8.38
N GLY A 581 -7.69 1.27 7.54
CA GLY A 581 -6.40 1.80 7.98
C GLY A 581 -5.91 3.03 7.24
N SER A 582 -5.07 3.87 7.86
CA SER A 582 -4.56 5.13 7.29
C SER A 582 -5.72 6.07 6.92
N ALA A 583 -5.90 6.46 5.66
CA ALA A 583 -7.12 7.16 5.20
C ALA A 583 -8.39 6.29 5.29
N GLY A 584 -8.28 4.97 5.29
CA GLY A 584 -9.36 4.07 5.72
C GLY A 584 -9.70 4.23 7.21
N GLY A 585 -8.78 4.74 8.03
CA GLY A 585 -9.02 5.12 9.42
C GLY A 585 -9.79 6.44 9.56
N LEU A 586 -9.58 7.40 8.65
CA LEU A 586 -10.48 8.57 8.50
C LEU A 586 -11.92 8.09 8.25
N LEU A 587 -12.09 7.15 7.32
CA LEU A 587 -13.37 6.50 7.05
C LEU A 587 -13.95 5.85 8.31
N MET A 588 -13.17 5.06 9.07
CA MET A 588 -13.62 4.45 10.32
C MET A 588 -14.11 5.48 11.35
N GLY A 589 -13.36 6.56 11.55
CA GLY A 589 -13.74 7.63 12.47
C GLY A 589 -15.00 8.37 12.03
N ALA A 590 -15.16 8.61 10.72
CA ALA A 590 -16.33 9.29 10.16
C ALA A 590 -17.60 8.45 10.33
N ILE A 591 -17.57 7.15 9.99
CA ILE A 591 -18.75 6.27 10.12
C ILE A 591 -19.11 6.01 11.59
N ALA A 592 -18.14 6.01 12.50
CA ALA A 592 -18.41 5.93 13.94
C ALA A 592 -19.20 7.15 14.45
N ASN A 593 -19.04 8.32 13.84
CA ASN A 593 -19.84 9.51 14.16
C ASN A 593 -21.18 9.53 13.41
N MET A 594 -21.20 9.12 12.14
CA MET A 594 -22.37 9.23 11.26
C MET A 594 -23.43 8.15 11.50
N ALA A 595 -23.01 6.91 11.77
CA ALA A 595 -23.89 5.76 11.93
C ALA A 595 -23.37 4.73 12.95
N PRO A 596 -23.03 5.14 14.19
CA PRO A 596 -22.46 4.25 15.22
C PRO A 596 -23.34 3.01 15.48
N GLU A 597 -24.66 3.13 15.34
CA GLU A 597 -25.63 2.07 15.61
C GLU A 597 -25.57 0.88 14.65
N LYS A 598 -24.88 1.04 13.51
CA LYS A 598 -24.74 -0.03 12.50
C LYS A 598 -23.63 -1.03 12.81
N TYR A 599 -22.81 -0.74 13.81
CA TYR A 599 -21.60 -1.51 14.09
C TYR A 599 -21.61 -2.06 15.51
N ALA A 600 -21.18 -3.30 15.68
CA ALA A 600 -20.83 -3.88 16.96
C ALA A 600 -19.39 -3.51 17.37
N ALA A 601 -18.52 -3.32 16.38
CA ALA A 601 -17.14 -2.89 16.58
C ALA A 601 -16.58 -2.13 15.37
N VAL A 602 -15.62 -1.25 15.64
CA VAL A 602 -14.82 -0.52 14.65
C VAL A 602 -13.33 -0.69 15.00
N VAL A 603 -12.53 -1.17 14.05
CA VAL A 603 -11.08 -1.25 14.15
C VAL A 603 -10.46 -0.23 13.18
N ALA A 604 -9.84 0.80 13.74
CA ALA A 604 -9.20 1.88 13.00
C ALA A 604 -7.67 1.75 13.13
N GLN A 605 -7.00 1.36 12.05
CA GLN A 605 -5.55 1.13 12.01
C GLN A 605 -4.83 2.40 11.54
N VAL A 606 -3.78 2.82 12.24
CA VAL A 606 -3.03 4.07 12.02
C VAL A 606 -3.92 5.23 11.53
N PRO A 607 -4.99 5.58 12.27
CA PRO A 607 -6.14 6.22 11.64
C PRO A 607 -6.02 7.75 11.58
N PHE A 608 -6.23 8.32 10.40
CA PHE A 608 -6.20 9.77 10.13
C PHE A 608 -7.48 10.46 10.66
N VAL A 609 -7.55 10.69 11.97
CA VAL A 609 -8.79 11.06 12.68
C VAL A 609 -8.84 12.50 13.15
N ASP A 610 -7.72 13.23 13.12
CA ASP A 610 -7.62 14.66 13.40
C ASP A 610 -7.23 15.45 12.14
N ALA A 611 -7.80 15.01 11.01
CA ALA A 611 -7.43 15.43 9.67
C ALA A 611 -7.41 16.95 9.47
N LEU A 612 -8.42 17.68 9.95
CA LEU A 612 -8.46 19.13 9.79
C LEU A 612 -7.33 19.84 10.56
N THR A 613 -7.02 19.41 11.78
CA THR A 613 -5.90 20.00 12.54
C THR A 613 -4.57 19.71 11.84
N THR A 614 -4.37 18.47 11.36
CA THR A 614 -3.16 18.07 10.63
C THR A 614 -2.99 18.86 9.32
N ILE A 615 -4.00 18.91 8.45
CA ILE A 615 -3.90 19.55 7.12
C ILE A 615 -3.77 21.09 7.18
N LEU A 616 -4.09 21.69 8.33
CA LEU A 616 -3.86 23.13 8.57
C LEU A 616 -2.39 23.47 8.85
N ASP A 617 -1.54 22.46 9.10
CA ASP A 617 -0.12 22.64 9.37
C ASP A 617 0.74 22.11 8.20
N PRO A 618 1.24 22.99 7.30
CA PRO A 618 2.03 22.57 6.14
C PRO A 618 3.41 22.02 6.51
N GLU A 619 3.89 22.23 7.74
CA GLU A 619 5.19 21.77 8.18
C GLU A 619 5.17 20.30 8.59
N LEU A 620 3.97 19.73 8.79
CA LEU A 620 3.82 18.30 9.07
C LEU A 620 4.02 17.46 7.81
N PRO A 621 4.54 16.23 7.95
CA PRO A 621 4.64 15.31 6.84
C PRO A 621 3.33 15.14 6.08
N LEU A 622 3.44 15.05 4.76
CA LEU A 622 2.35 14.86 3.80
C LEU A 622 1.30 15.99 3.73
N SER A 623 1.20 16.88 4.71
CA SER A 623 0.04 17.78 4.85
C SER A 623 -0.15 18.73 3.67
N ALA A 624 0.93 19.33 3.17
CA ALA A 624 0.88 20.17 1.97
C ALA A 624 0.58 19.37 0.69
N LEU A 625 1.15 18.17 0.56
CA LEU A 625 0.89 17.25 -0.56
C LEU A 625 -0.58 16.82 -0.62
N GLU A 626 -1.21 16.71 0.54
CA GLU A 626 -2.60 16.25 0.68
C GLU A 626 -3.65 17.35 0.52
N TRP A 627 -3.28 18.62 0.34
CA TRP A 627 -4.24 19.65 -0.08
C TRP A 627 -4.91 19.30 -1.39
N GLU A 628 -4.19 18.64 -2.28
CA GLU A 628 -4.77 18.15 -3.51
C GLU A 628 -5.70 16.97 -3.29
N GLU A 629 -5.69 16.26 -2.17
CA GLU A 629 -6.65 15.19 -1.84
C GLU A 629 -7.90 15.74 -1.14
N TRP A 630 -7.71 16.53 -0.09
CA TRP A 630 -8.78 16.94 0.82
C TRP A 630 -9.34 18.35 0.52
N GLY A 631 -8.56 19.18 -0.16
CA GLY A 631 -8.73 20.64 -0.26
C GLY A 631 -7.71 21.37 0.61
N ASN A 632 -7.47 22.65 0.33
CA ASN A 632 -6.58 23.50 1.14
C ASN A 632 -7.39 24.35 2.14
N PRO A 633 -7.58 23.89 3.40
CA PRO A 633 -8.39 24.58 4.40
C PRO A 633 -7.73 25.85 4.94
N ILE A 634 -6.44 26.09 4.68
CA ILE A 634 -5.75 27.32 5.10
C ILE A 634 -6.23 28.50 4.27
N THR A 635 -6.31 28.33 2.95
CA THR A 635 -6.64 29.40 2.00
C THR A 635 -8.10 29.43 1.59
N ASP A 636 -8.80 28.29 1.64
CA ASP A 636 -10.18 28.15 1.18
C ASP A 636 -11.16 27.89 2.37
N PRO A 637 -12.03 28.87 2.70
CA PRO A 637 -13.06 28.70 3.71
C PRO A 637 -14.08 27.60 3.41
N GLU A 638 -14.36 27.31 2.14
CA GLU A 638 -15.29 26.25 1.74
C GLU A 638 -14.68 24.87 2.01
N ALA A 639 -13.42 24.66 1.59
CA ALA A 639 -12.66 23.46 1.94
C ALA A 639 -12.58 23.27 3.47
N TYR A 640 -12.27 24.33 4.22
CA TYR A 640 -12.26 24.30 5.70
C TYR A 640 -13.60 23.83 6.27
N ALA A 641 -14.70 24.47 5.87
CA ALA A 641 -16.03 24.14 6.38
C ALA A 641 -16.45 22.71 6.00
N TYR A 642 -16.12 22.27 4.80
CA TYR A 642 -16.43 20.92 4.33
C TYR A 642 -15.62 19.86 5.08
N MET A 643 -14.30 20.01 5.21
CA MET A 643 -13.43 19.13 5.99
C MET A 643 -13.86 19.04 7.46
N LYS A 644 -14.16 20.20 8.08
CA LYS A 644 -14.67 20.25 9.46
C LYS A 644 -15.95 19.44 9.64
N SER A 645 -16.78 19.34 8.61
CA SER A 645 -18.07 18.66 8.70
C SER A 645 -18.01 17.12 8.64
N TYR A 646 -16.84 16.53 8.41
CA TYR A 646 -16.66 15.08 8.43
C TYR A 646 -15.45 14.60 9.26
N THR A 647 -14.48 15.46 9.57
CA THR A 647 -13.28 15.04 10.30
C THR A 647 -13.66 14.40 11.65
N PRO A 648 -13.15 13.20 11.99
CA PRO A 648 -13.64 12.44 13.12
C PRO A 648 -13.53 13.17 14.46
N TYR A 649 -12.40 13.82 14.73
CA TYR A 649 -12.14 14.50 16.01
C TYR A 649 -13.11 15.66 16.28
N GLU A 650 -13.37 16.53 15.30
CA GLU A 650 -14.32 17.64 15.42
C GLU A 650 -15.78 17.20 15.56
N ASN A 651 -16.12 16.00 15.08
CA ASN A 651 -17.48 15.50 15.02
C ASN A 651 -17.80 14.45 16.10
N VAL A 652 -16.91 14.27 17.08
CA VAL A 652 -17.20 13.43 18.25
C VAL A 652 -18.42 14.00 19.01
N GLY A 653 -19.44 13.16 19.23
CA GLY A 653 -20.73 13.55 19.79
C GLY A 653 -21.17 12.69 20.97
N ALA A 654 -22.22 13.13 21.68
CA ALA A 654 -22.78 12.39 22.82
C ALA A 654 -23.69 11.23 22.37
N VAL A 655 -23.08 10.18 21.83
CA VAL A 655 -23.76 8.98 21.30
C VAL A 655 -23.20 7.70 21.93
N ALA A 656 -23.93 6.60 21.78
CA ALA A 656 -23.46 5.28 22.20
C ALA A 656 -22.57 4.70 21.09
N TYR A 657 -21.27 5.00 21.16
CA TYR A 657 -20.29 4.42 20.24
C TYR A 657 -20.19 2.89 20.43
N PRO A 658 -19.86 2.14 19.35
CA PRO A 658 -19.59 0.71 19.45
C PRO A 658 -18.25 0.46 20.16
N LYS A 659 -17.84 -0.81 20.25
CA LYS A 659 -16.46 -1.12 20.61
C LYS A 659 -15.52 -0.48 19.60
N ILE A 660 -14.52 0.26 20.05
CA ILE A 660 -13.55 0.91 19.16
C ILE A 660 -12.14 0.48 19.56
N ALA A 661 -11.35 0.06 18.57
CA ALA A 661 -9.91 -0.10 18.70
C ALA A 661 -9.20 0.88 17.78
N ALA A 662 -8.45 1.82 18.36
CA ALA A 662 -7.51 2.66 17.64
C ALA A 662 -6.11 2.03 17.74
N VAL A 663 -5.59 1.49 16.64
CA VAL A 663 -4.28 0.85 16.57
C VAL A 663 -3.30 1.81 15.90
N THR A 664 -2.13 2.07 16.46
CA THR A 664 -1.17 3.04 15.91
C THR A 664 0.27 2.70 16.31
N SER A 665 1.24 3.51 15.86
CA SER A 665 2.64 3.39 16.21
C SER A 665 3.26 4.74 16.56
N PHE A 666 4.20 4.75 17.50
CA PHE A 666 4.78 5.98 18.06
C PHE A 666 5.69 6.74 17.08
N ASN A 667 6.37 6.04 16.17
CA ASN A 667 7.23 6.63 15.14
C ASN A 667 6.56 6.71 13.77
N ASP A 668 5.23 6.60 13.69
CA ASP A 668 4.50 6.81 12.44
C ASP A 668 4.68 8.25 11.94
N THR A 669 5.30 8.39 10.76
CA THR A 669 5.57 9.67 10.09
C THR A 669 4.50 10.04 9.06
N ARG A 670 3.53 9.16 8.77
CA ARG A 670 2.45 9.43 7.81
C ARG A 670 1.15 9.81 8.49
N VAL A 671 0.81 9.13 9.58
CA VAL A 671 -0.31 9.48 10.46
C VAL A 671 0.20 9.51 11.89
N LEU A 672 0.36 10.72 12.44
CA LEU A 672 1.02 10.90 13.72
C LEU A 672 0.23 10.24 14.87
N TYR A 673 0.94 9.58 15.80
CA TYR A 673 0.33 8.88 16.95
C TYR A 673 -0.64 9.76 17.77
N VAL A 674 -0.44 11.08 17.72
CA VAL A 674 -1.24 12.05 18.47
C VAL A 674 -2.70 12.08 17.99
N GLU A 675 -2.97 11.79 16.71
CA GLU A 675 -4.33 11.80 16.17
C GLU A 675 -5.24 10.78 16.89
N PRO A 676 -4.93 9.47 16.87
CA PRO A 676 -5.71 8.50 17.63
C PRO A 676 -5.66 8.74 19.14
N ALA A 677 -4.55 9.24 19.70
CA ALA A 677 -4.45 9.55 21.13
C ALA A 677 -5.47 10.62 21.58
N LYS A 678 -5.60 11.70 20.79
CA LYS A 678 -6.60 12.75 21.02
C LYS A 678 -8.02 12.23 20.80
N TRP A 679 -8.24 11.50 19.71
CA TRP A 679 -9.55 10.98 19.34
C TRP A 679 -10.16 10.05 20.39
N VAL A 680 -9.37 9.11 20.92
CA VAL A 680 -9.81 8.18 21.98
C VAL A 680 -10.23 8.94 23.24
N GLN A 681 -9.49 9.98 23.62
CA GLN A 681 -9.81 10.80 24.79
C GLN A 681 -11.04 11.69 24.57
N ALA A 682 -11.26 12.21 23.35
CA ALA A 682 -12.50 12.90 23.00
C ALA A 682 -13.70 11.97 23.11
N LEU A 683 -13.65 10.81 22.44
CA LEU A 683 -14.71 9.80 22.43
C LEU A 683 -15.14 9.42 23.85
N ARG A 684 -14.20 8.95 24.67
CA ARG A 684 -14.49 8.51 26.05
C ARG A 684 -15.09 9.60 26.92
N SER A 685 -14.84 10.87 26.59
CA SER A 685 -15.25 11.98 27.43
C SER A 685 -16.68 12.48 27.17
N VAL A 686 -17.32 12.04 26.08
CA VAL A 686 -18.71 12.40 25.75
C VAL A 686 -19.60 11.20 25.41
N ALA A 687 -19.02 10.02 25.14
CA ALA A 687 -19.76 8.80 24.83
C ALA A 687 -20.81 8.52 25.91
N THR A 688 -22.01 8.12 25.48
CA THR A 688 -23.13 7.78 26.37
C THR A 688 -23.28 6.28 26.59
N GLY A 689 -22.59 5.47 25.79
CA GLY A 689 -22.53 4.01 25.89
C GLY A 689 -21.51 3.50 26.91
N SER A 690 -21.52 2.18 27.13
CA SER A 690 -20.61 1.46 28.03
C SER A 690 -19.58 0.59 27.30
N GLU A 691 -19.62 0.54 25.97
CA GLU A 691 -18.70 -0.28 25.20
C GLU A 691 -17.26 0.26 25.31
N PRO A 692 -16.25 -0.62 25.37
CA PRO A 692 -14.87 -0.22 25.50
C PRO A 692 -14.36 0.49 24.24
N ILE A 693 -13.68 1.61 24.46
CA ILE A 693 -12.88 2.32 23.46
C ILE A 693 -11.44 2.17 23.90
N VAL A 694 -10.60 1.48 23.12
CA VAL A 694 -9.22 1.14 23.47
C VAL A 694 -8.25 1.74 22.45
N MET A 695 -7.03 2.03 22.92
CA MET A 695 -5.91 2.39 22.06
C MET A 695 -4.81 1.35 22.24
N LYS A 696 -4.28 0.84 21.13
CA LYS A 696 -3.08 0.01 21.10
C LYS A 696 -2.00 0.79 20.35
N ILE A 697 -0.86 1.01 20.99
CA ILE A 697 0.28 1.71 20.40
C ILE A 697 1.54 0.87 20.45
N GLU A 698 2.13 0.62 19.28
CA GLU A 698 3.48 0.10 19.17
C GLU A 698 4.48 1.23 19.46
N MET A 699 5.38 1.04 20.43
CA MET A 699 6.26 2.10 20.91
C MET A 699 7.55 2.23 20.10
N ASP A 700 7.93 1.17 19.36
CA ASP A 700 9.21 1.11 18.64
C ASP A 700 9.08 1.14 17.10
N GLY A 701 7.87 0.99 16.54
CA GLY A 701 7.62 0.87 15.09
C GLY A 701 7.21 2.16 14.37
N GLY A 702 7.20 2.13 13.04
CA GLY A 702 6.75 3.21 12.15
C GLY A 702 5.31 3.04 11.63
N HIS A 703 4.97 3.59 10.45
CA HIS A 703 3.61 3.49 9.87
C HIS A 703 3.15 2.04 9.63
N GLY A 704 4.08 1.14 9.30
CA GLY A 704 3.82 -0.30 9.17
C GLY A 704 3.75 -1.06 10.50
N GLY A 705 3.87 -0.37 11.64
CA GLY A 705 4.08 -0.97 12.96
C GLY A 705 5.51 -1.50 13.14
N ALA A 706 5.67 -2.47 14.02
CA ALA A 706 6.95 -3.14 14.24
C ALA A 706 7.36 -4.02 13.04
N SER A 707 8.68 -4.14 12.80
CA SER A 707 9.24 -4.90 11.68
C SER A 707 9.36 -6.40 11.99
N GLY A 708 9.38 -7.21 10.93
CA GLY A 708 9.49 -8.67 11.05
C GLY A 708 8.16 -9.38 10.85
N ARG A 709 8.20 -10.51 10.12
CA ARG A 709 6.98 -11.21 9.69
C ARG A 709 6.17 -11.80 10.85
N TYR A 710 6.81 -12.29 11.92
CA TYR A 710 6.06 -12.90 13.02
C TYR A 710 5.31 -11.86 13.84
N VAL A 711 5.92 -10.68 14.01
CA VAL A 711 5.29 -9.54 14.66
C VAL A 711 4.07 -9.11 13.86
N GLN A 712 4.18 -8.97 12.54
CA GLN A 712 3.05 -8.67 11.65
C GLN A 712 1.90 -9.70 11.77
N TRP A 713 2.21 -10.98 11.93
CA TRP A 713 1.18 -12.01 12.14
C TRP A 713 0.48 -11.86 13.49
N ARG A 714 1.20 -11.48 14.55
CA ARG A 714 0.60 -11.20 15.86
C ARG A 714 -0.29 -9.96 15.83
N GLU A 715 0.16 -8.88 15.20
CA GLU A 715 -0.63 -7.68 15.00
C GLU A 715 -1.94 -7.98 14.26
N ARG A 716 -1.85 -8.74 13.15
CA ARG A 716 -3.04 -9.15 12.42
C ARG A 716 -3.97 -10.05 13.25
N ALA A 717 -3.41 -10.99 14.01
CA ALA A 717 -4.19 -11.85 14.90
C ALA A 717 -4.89 -11.04 16.00
N TRP A 718 -4.27 -9.95 16.48
CA TRP A 718 -4.89 -9.03 17.43
C TRP A 718 -6.13 -8.35 16.84
N ASP A 719 -6.01 -7.75 15.65
CA ASP A 719 -7.12 -7.09 14.97
C ASP A 719 -8.28 -8.06 14.74
N TYR A 720 -7.97 -9.26 14.24
CA TYR A 720 -8.97 -10.27 13.91
C TYR A 720 -9.61 -10.87 15.16
N ALA A 721 -8.87 -11.06 16.24
CA ALA A 721 -9.44 -11.50 17.50
C ALA A 721 -10.37 -10.44 18.09
N PHE A 722 -10.00 -9.15 18.01
CA PHE A 722 -10.87 -8.06 18.47
C PHE A 722 -12.18 -8.02 17.67
N VAL A 723 -12.11 -8.13 16.33
CA VAL A 723 -13.29 -8.23 15.47
C VAL A 723 -14.14 -9.44 15.82
N ALA A 724 -13.54 -10.64 15.81
CA ALA A 724 -14.24 -11.91 16.00
C ALA A 724 -14.90 -12.02 17.38
N ASP A 725 -14.20 -11.61 18.44
CA ASP A 725 -14.77 -11.54 19.80
C ASP A 725 -15.91 -10.54 19.88
N SER A 726 -15.76 -9.35 19.28
CA SER A 726 -16.78 -8.31 19.32
C SER A 726 -18.09 -8.69 18.65
N VAL A 727 -18.02 -9.51 17.59
CA VAL A 727 -19.20 -10.04 16.88
C VAL A 727 -19.60 -11.44 17.35
N GLY A 728 -18.95 -11.98 18.40
CA GLY A 728 -19.26 -13.29 18.98
C GLY A 728 -19.02 -14.47 18.04
N ALA A 729 -18.03 -14.39 17.16
CA ALA A 729 -17.64 -15.43 16.20
C ALA A 729 -16.24 -15.97 16.53
N THR A 730 -16.06 -16.54 17.73
CA THR A 730 -14.75 -16.98 18.25
C THR A 730 -14.43 -18.44 17.89
N GLU A 731 -15.44 -19.26 17.66
CA GLU A 731 -15.33 -20.70 17.39
C GLU A 731 -15.21 -21.00 15.90
N LEU A 732 -14.40 -22.02 15.57
CA LEU A 732 -14.29 -22.52 14.20
C LEU A 732 -15.58 -23.23 13.77
N LEU A 733 -15.92 -23.11 12.49
CA LEU A 733 -16.94 -23.92 11.85
C LEU A 733 -16.57 -25.41 11.87
N PRO A 734 -17.54 -26.33 11.94
CA PRO A 734 -17.24 -27.76 11.89
C PRO A 734 -16.42 -28.15 10.65
N GLY A 735 -15.21 -28.68 10.88
CA GLY A 735 -14.30 -29.12 9.82
C GLY A 735 -13.46 -28.02 9.16
N ALA A 736 -13.60 -26.76 9.60
CA ALA A 736 -12.74 -25.65 9.19
C ALA A 736 -11.47 -25.54 10.07
N GLY A 737 -10.51 -24.72 9.65
CA GLY A 737 -9.23 -24.53 10.33
C GLY A 737 -8.11 -25.45 9.82
N LEU A 738 -7.04 -25.56 10.62
CA LEU A 738 -5.89 -26.42 10.32
C LEU A 738 -6.29 -27.91 10.40
N LYS A 739 -5.98 -28.68 9.35
CA LYS A 739 -6.28 -30.11 9.24
C LYS A 739 -5.09 -31.01 9.57
#